data_AF-A0A928P8C2-F1
#
_entry.id   AF-A0A928P8C2-F1
#
_cell.length_a   1.000
_cell.length_b   1.000
_cell.length_c   1.000
_cell.angle_alpha   90.00
_cell.angle_beta   90.00
_cell.angle_gamma   90.00
#
_symmetry.space_group_name_H-M   'P 1'
#
loop_
_entity.id
_entity.type
_entity.pdbx_description
1 polymer ?
#
loop_
_entity_poly.entity_id
_entity_poly.type
_entity_poly.pdbx_seq_one_letter_code
_entity_poly.pdbx_strand_id
1 'polypeptide(L)'
;MKRILSLVLVLVMAFSLFSCGKKENNAPEKVALEHVYLSKKIPLPEDVSLYSLFVSGENVYLRGTKDVVYTDEYGVEHYDNYDVIYLSDLAFSEYKEIYTFKGEYSYDGTTFASKSSYLNTVSSDSHGGLWLGIAEYHNYLDETTSQWINKNNVTFYHMDSDGVVTEGFNVPEILKTIDDVEQHEIDNAYVQSIMENGDGKIYIAMENRIIAIDENYKVVNSNSFDNFAYEFSMADNGNIRFPVWDWSGEQGKVEVMEYDTKSYTVNTLTTLATTDNVFFSADGELYTDDWYKVSKVDLKTGEMKPIFDYLNSDVNVDRFQRCAIINDEFYAFEYDKNYENRSLLHLTPAGEGEVIEKYVITLATTEISSNLRDMIIDYNRSSTDYRITVKAYGWEESSIEAFDLDLVSGKIPDIVCLDSLDASKYASKGIFADLGKMMDEDDKFSRDVFLDNIIEATKIKGVIYSMPVSFNIRSVAGKESIFTKPSWTWQDAMNLMRQYSGSKLVDEVDRETFMTSYFPLFLEDFIDYEKGKSSFSSPEFKAFLEFVKTLPAEINWEEFYEGIDWEEYDARFKNNQTLLQQVYFSSVNAPIYLRETFGEDVNFIGYPSADGNGHAIVFDTEFAIANKSVYKQQAWDFLKMVFEEDYQMNYVWSFPVTKSAFEKSKQEEIGYVKGENVDYGIADDDIFIEKELSMIKPVLPEWTNEDQTEYALECIERVANIATTATKVARFNDPVIDIIKGEVSAFFDSKKSIDETCKIIESRVNLYLAENM
;
A
#
# COMPACT_ATOMS: atom_id res chain seq x y z
N MET A 1 27.86 -40.96 -11.29
CA MET A 1 26.87 -39.86 -11.31
C MET A 1 27.35 -38.58 -10.63
N LYS A 2 28.06 -38.62 -9.48
CA LYS A 2 28.59 -37.41 -8.79
C LYS A 2 29.82 -36.71 -9.41
N ARG A 3 30.41 -37.21 -10.51
CA ARG A 3 31.51 -36.55 -11.24
C ARG A 3 31.10 -35.92 -12.59
N ILE A 4 29.85 -36.13 -13.03
CA ILE A 4 29.31 -35.53 -14.25
C ILE A 4 28.50 -34.26 -13.90
N LEU A 5 27.85 -34.21 -12.73
CA LEU A 5 27.21 -32.98 -12.22
C LEU A 5 28.22 -31.85 -11.95
N SER A 6 29.43 -32.17 -11.47
CA SER A 6 30.47 -31.17 -11.19
C SER A 6 31.08 -30.57 -12.46
N LEU A 7 31.00 -31.25 -13.61
CA LEU A 7 31.49 -30.74 -14.89
C LEU A 7 30.43 -29.88 -15.61
N VAL A 8 29.14 -30.13 -15.38
CA VAL A 8 28.05 -29.28 -15.91
C VAL A 8 27.94 -27.97 -15.12
N LEU A 9 28.13 -27.99 -13.78
CA LEU A 9 28.18 -26.75 -12.99
C LEU A 9 29.43 -25.89 -13.28
N VAL A 10 30.57 -26.49 -13.63
CA VAL A 10 31.77 -25.74 -14.04
C VAL A 10 31.67 -25.24 -15.49
N LEU A 11 30.87 -25.87 -16.36
CA LEU A 11 30.59 -25.38 -17.72
C LEU A 11 29.54 -24.25 -17.75
N VAL A 12 28.54 -24.26 -16.85
CA VAL A 12 27.57 -23.15 -16.71
C VAL A 12 28.22 -21.91 -16.05
N MET A 13 29.19 -22.10 -15.14
CA MET A 13 29.99 -21.00 -14.59
C MET A 13 31.14 -20.52 -15.51
N ALA A 14 31.48 -21.27 -16.57
CA ALA A 14 32.52 -20.86 -17.51
C ALA A 14 31.99 -20.04 -18.70
N PHE A 15 30.69 -20.08 -18.99
CA PHE A 15 30.07 -19.22 -20.00
C PHE A 15 29.77 -17.80 -19.51
N SER A 16 29.83 -17.54 -18.19
CA SER A 16 29.78 -16.18 -17.61
C SER A 16 31.17 -15.56 -17.35
N LEU A 17 32.27 -16.26 -17.66
CA LEU A 17 33.64 -15.81 -17.33
C LEU A 17 34.64 -15.79 -18.51
N PHE A 18 34.21 -16.04 -19.75
CA PHE A 18 35.03 -15.76 -20.94
C PHE A 18 34.52 -14.55 -21.73
N SER A 19 34.61 -13.38 -21.11
CA SER A 19 34.77 -12.10 -21.80
C SER A 19 35.71 -11.18 -21.02
N CYS A 20 36.85 -11.71 -20.55
CA CYS A 20 38.01 -10.90 -20.19
C CYS A 20 39.05 -11.04 -21.29
N GLY A 21 38.95 -10.18 -22.31
CA GLY A 21 39.85 -10.29 -23.46
C GLY A 21 39.64 -9.32 -24.60
N LYS A 22 39.17 -8.08 -24.34
CA LYS A 22 39.40 -6.89 -25.19
C LYS A 22 38.91 -5.65 -24.44
N LYS A 23 39.73 -4.61 -24.40
CA LYS A 23 39.25 -3.24 -24.14
C LYS A 23 38.46 -2.81 -25.39
N GLU A 24 37.23 -3.28 -25.50
CA GLU A 24 36.23 -2.60 -26.31
C GLU A 24 35.62 -1.50 -25.44
N ASN A 25 35.63 -0.28 -25.95
CA ASN A 25 34.84 0.80 -25.38
C ASN A 25 33.37 0.41 -25.58
N ASN A 26 32.81 -0.38 -24.66
CA ASN A 26 31.39 -0.70 -24.67
C ASN A 26 30.64 0.55 -24.20
N ALA A 27 30.34 1.43 -25.15
CA ALA A 27 29.22 2.34 -24.96
C ALA A 27 27.98 1.47 -24.67
N PRO A 28 27.10 1.89 -23.76
CA PRO A 28 25.87 1.15 -23.52
C PRO A 28 25.09 1.02 -24.82
N GLU A 29 24.44 -0.11 -25.02
CA GLU A 29 23.54 -0.34 -26.16
C GLU A 29 22.09 -0.18 -25.71
N LYS A 30 21.23 0.21 -26.64
CA LYS A 30 19.79 0.23 -26.40
C LYS A 30 19.27 -1.20 -26.37
N VAL A 31 18.25 -1.45 -25.56
CA VAL A 31 17.65 -2.78 -25.36
C VAL A 31 16.15 -2.68 -25.60
N ALA A 32 15.59 -3.64 -26.33
CA ALA A 32 14.15 -3.88 -26.36
C ALA A 32 13.78 -4.75 -25.15
N LEU A 33 12.84 -4.27 -24.34
CA LEU A 33 12.37 -5.01 -23.18
C LEU A 33 11.44 -6.16 -23.61
N GLU A 34 11.43 -7.22 -22.81
CA GLU A 34 10.53 -8.35 -22.98
C GLU A 34 9.22 -8.12 -22.20
N HIS A 35 8.18 -8.86 -22.57
CA HIS A 35 6.88 -8.87 -21.88
C HIS A 35 6.17 -7.50 -21.85
N VAL A 36 6.37 -6.70 -22.89
CA VAL A 36 5.78 -5.37 -23.03
C VAL A 36 4.39 -5.48 -23.65
N TYR A 37 3.42 -4.83 -23.02
CA TYR A 37 2.10 -4.58 -23.55
C TYR A 37 1.95 -3.10 -23.89
N LEU A 38 1.30 -2.82 -25.02
CA LEU A 38 0.95 -1.47 -25.45
C LEU A 38 -0.43 -1.14 -24.92
N SER A 39 -0.57 -0.01 -24.23
CA SER A 39 -1.85 0.45 -23.67
C SER A 39 -2.55 1.46 -24.58
N LYS A 40 -3.86 1.32 -24.69
CA LYS A 40 -4.74 2.28 -25.35
C LYS A 40 -5.97 2.53 -24.49
N LYS A 41 -6.26 3.82 -24.24
CA LYS A 41 -7.51 4.21 -23.56
C LYS A 41 -8.71 3.97 -24.47
N ILE A 42 -9.74 3.32 -23.92
CA ILE A 42 -11.05 3.16 -24.53
C ILE A 42 -11.96 4.26 -23.95
N PRO A 43 -12.57 5.12 -24.79
CA PRO A 43 -13.56 6.10 -24.34
C PRO A 43 -14.78 5.40 -23.77
N LEU A 44 -15.24 5.80 -22.59
CA LEU A 44 -16.42 5.26 -21.93
C LEU A 44 -17.65 6.16 -22.17
N PRO A 45 -18.88 5.65 -21.99
CA PRO A 45 -20.09 6.48 -21.96
C PRO A 45 -19.95 7.62 -20.94
N GLU A 46 -20.44 8.82 -21.29
CA GLU A 46 -20.56 9.95 -20.35
C GLU A 46 -21.59 9.61 -19.26
N ASP A 47 -21.42 10.15 -18.04
CA ASP A 47 -22.32 10.01 -16.89
C ASP A 47 -22.50 8.57 -16.35
N VAL A 48 -21.51 7.68 -16.58
CA VAL A 48 -21.54 6.30 -16.07
C VAL A 48 -20.20 5.90 -15.46
N SER A 49 -20.26 5.37 -14.24
CA SER A 49 -19.14 4.79 -13.50
C SER A 49 -19.09 3.28 -13.71
N LEU A 50 -18.40 2.82 -14.76
CA LEU A 50 -18.25 1.39 -15.10
C LEU A 50 -17.21 0.66 -14.24
N TYR A 51 -17.58 -0.42 -13.56
CA TYR A 51 -16.72 -1.16 -12.62
C TYR A 51 -16.44 -2.61 -12.98
N SER A 52 -17.13 -3.19 -13.96
CA SER A 52 -16.78 -4.52 -14.45
C SER A 52 -17.14 -4.70 -15.93
N LEU A 53 -16.52 -5.69 -16.57
CA LEU A 53 -16.89 -6.12 -17.90
C LEU A 53 -16.69 -7.63 -18.06
N PHE A 54 -17.47 -8.24 -18.95
CA PHE A 54 -17.29 -9.62 -19.37
C PHE A 54 -17.62 -9.76 -20.85
N VAL A 55 -17.17 -10.85 -21.47
CA VAL A 55 -17.34 -11.09 -22.90
C VAL A 55 -18.05 -12.42 -23.13
N SER A 56 -18.95 -12.41 -24.11
CA SER A 56 -19.63 -13.60 -24.59
C SER A 56 -19.79 -13.54 -26.10
N GLY A 57 -19.13 -14.45 -26.82
CA GLY A 57 -19.03 -14.38 -28.27
C GLY A 57 -18.36 -13.08 -28.74
N GLU A 58 -19.04 -12.32 -29.59
CA GLU A 58 -18.57 -11.01 -30.09
C GLU A 58 -19.05 -9.82 -29.24
N ASN A 59 -19.84 -10.10 -28.18
CA ASN A 59 -20.47 -9.08 -27.34
C ASN A 59 -19.61 -8.79 -26.10
N VAL A 60 -19.44 -7.51 -25.80
CA VAL A 60 -18.86 -7.01 -24.56
C VAL A 60 -19.97 -6.42 -23.70
N TYR A 61 -20.11 -6.93 -22.49
CA TYR A 61 -21.06 -6.44 -21.50
C TYR A 61 -20.30 -5.64 -20.45
N LEU A 62 -20.69 -4.38 -20.25
CA LEU A 62 -20.07 -3.45 -19.32
C LEU A 62 -21.07 -3.13 -18.24
N ARG A 63 -20.66 -3.26 -16.98
CA ARG A 63 -21.50 -2.99 -15.82
C ARG A 63 -20.99 -1.74 -15.11
N GLY A 64 -21.91 -0.89 -14.70
CA GLY A 64 -21.59 0.35 -14.01
C GLY A 64 -22.73 0.87 -13.17
N THR A 65 -22.53 2.05 -12.63
CA THR A 65 -23.54 2.85 -11.96
C THR A 65 -23.75 4.18 -12.70
N LYS A 66 -24.97 4.71 -12.65
CA LYS A 66 -25.27 6.09 -13.11
C LYS A 66 -26.08 6.82 -12.06
N ASP A 67 -25.82 8.10 -11.91
CA ASP A 67 -26.61 8.95 -11.03
C ASP A 67 -27.85 9.48 -11.77
N VAL A 68 -28.98 9.40 -11.09
CA VAL A 68 -30.27 9.86 -11.59
C VAL A 68 -30.82 10.90 -10.65
N VAL A 69 -30.84 12.14 -11.14
CA VAL A 69 -31.41 13.29 -10.42
C VAL A 69 -32.88 13.44 -10.78
N TYR A 70 -33.75 13.49 -9.77
CA TYR A 70 -35.16 13.80 -9.97
C TYR A 70 -35.68 14.74 -8.87
N THR A 71 -36.62 15.60 -9.24
CA THR A 71 -37.28 16.51 -8.29
C THR A 71 -38.63 15.92 -7.86
N ASP A 72 -38.87 15.84 -6.56
CA ASP A 72 -40.16 15.39 -6.03
C ASP A 72 -41.28 16.44 -6.15
N GLU A 73 -42.49 16.07 -5.72
CA GLU A 73 -43.67 16.94 -5.77
C GLU A 73 -43.57 18.20 -4.88
N TYR A 74 -42.57 18.26 -3.98
CA TYR A 74 -42.29 19.39 -3.09
C TYR A 74 -41.14 20.27 -3.59
N GLY A 75 -40.51 19.93 -4.72
CA GLY A 75 -39.39 20.68 -5.28
C GLY A 75 -38.03 20.29 -4.71
N VAL A 76 -37.92 19.16 -4.01
CA VAL A 76 -36.65 18.65 -3.48
C VAL A 76 -35.99 17.77 -4.52
N GLU A 77 -34.71 18.02 -4.82
CA GLU A 77 -33.90 17.14 -5.68
C GLU A 77 -33.42 15.93 -4.89
N HIS A 78 -33.60 14.75 -5.48
CA HIS A 78 -33.13 13.47 -4.99
C HIS A 78 -32.11 12.93 -5.97
N TYR A 79 -31.07 12.29 -5.42
CA TYR A 79 -29.98 11.69 -6.16
C TYR A 79 -30.03 10.18 -5.89
N ASP A 80 -30.41 9.40 -6.89
CA ASP A 80 -30.35 7.94 -6.81
C ASP A 80 -29.22 7.40 -7.67
N ASN A 81 -28.58 6.33 -7.22
CA ASN A 81 -27.58 5.62 -7.98
C ASN A 81 -28.19 4.32 -8.55
N TYR A 82 -28.19 4.15 -9.87
CA TYR A 82 -28.78 2.98 -10.56
C TYR A 82 -27.69 2.10 -11.16
N ASP A 83 -27.81 0.78 -10.98
CA ASP A 83 -26.99 -0.20 -11.67
C ASP A 83 -27.38 -0.25 -13.16
N VAL A 84 -26.40 -0.30 -14.05
CA VAL A 84 -26.61 -0.32 -15.50
C VAL A 84 -25.76 -1.38 -16.18
N ILE A 85 -26.29 -1.91 -17.28
CA ILE A 85 -25.57 -2.80 -18.19
C ILE A 85 -25.58 -2.19 -19.58
N TYR A 86 -24.39 -2.03 -20.14
CA TYR A 86 -24.15 -1.62 -21.52
C TYR A 86 -23.66 -2.82 -22.35
N LEU A 87 -24.11 -2.87 -23.59
CA LEU A 87 -23.64 -3.77 -24.63
C LEU A 87 -22.76 -3.00 -25.62
N SER A 88 -21.63 -3.60 -26.00
CA SER A 88 -20.71 -3.11 -27.02
C SER A 88 -20.13 -4.26 -27.84
N ASP A 89 -19.42 -3.94 -28.91
CA ASP A 89 -18.58 -4.88 -29.65
C ASP A 89 -17.13 -4.87 -29.11
N LEU A 90 -16.30 -5.82 -29.54
CA LEU A 90 -14.88 -5.88 -29.15
C LEU A 90 -14.07 -4.65 -29.60
N ALA A 91 -14.58 -3.90 -30.59
CA ALA A 91 -13.96 -2.67 -31.07
C ALA A 91 -14.35 -1.43 -30.25
N PHE A 92 -15.29 -1.58 -29.30
CA PHE A 92 -15.87 -0.50 -28.52
C PHE A 92 -16.40 0.64 -29.41
N SER A 93 -17.05 0.27 -30.52
CA SER A 93 -17.48 1.20 -31.56
C SER A 93 -18.79 1.92 -31.21
N GLU A 94 -19.66 1.26 -30.44
CA GLU A 94 -20.89 1.82 -29.90
C GLU A 94 -21.23 1.23 -28.52
N TYR A 95 -21.97 1.98 -27.71
CA TYR A 95 -22.46 1.53 -26.41
C TYR A 95 -23.98 1.64 -26.38
N LYS A 96 -24.65 0.53 -26.07
CA LYS A 96 -26.11 0.48 -25.92
C LYS A 96 -26.45 0.10 -24.49
N GLU A 97 -27.11 0.99 -23.76
CA GLU A 97 -27.72 0.61 -22.47
C GLU A 97 -28.81 -0.43 -22.74
N ILE A 98 -28.66 -1.63 -22.16
CA ILE A 98 -29.60 -2.75 -22.34
C ILE A 98 -30.39 -3.06 -21.07
N TYR A 99 -29.92 -2.60 -19.90
CA TYR A 99 -30.60 -2.81 -18.64
C TYR A 99 -30.25 -1.70 -17.63
N THR A 100 -31.26 -1.28 -16.85
CA THR A 100 -31.12 -0.37 -15.71
C THR A 100 -31.88 -0.98 -14.53
N PHE A 101 -31.22 -1.05 -13.37
CA PHE A 101 -31.81 -1.51 -12.12
C PHE A 101 -31.73 -0.41 -11.06
N LYS A 102 -32.89 -0.03 -10.52
CA LYS A 102 -33.00 0.84 -9.37
C LYS A 102 -32.96 -0.03 -8.11
N GLY A 103 -31.85 0.03 -7.38
CA GLY A 103 -31.74 -0.57 -6.05
C GLY A 103 -32.70 0.09 -5.06
N GLU A 104 -33.12 -0.68 -4.06
CA GLU A 104 -33.80 -0.17 -2.88
C GLU A 104 -32.77 0.03 -1.78
N TYR A 105 -32.83 1.15 -1.05
CA TYR A 105 -32.10 1.32 0.21
C TYR A 105 -33.03 1.87 1.27
N SER A 106 -32.99 1.29 2.47
CA SER A 106 -33.68 1.81 3.64
C SER A 106 -32.87 1.54 4.90
N TYR A 107 -32.91 2.50 5.82
CA TYR A 107 -32.25 2.41 7.12
C TYR A 107 -33.19 2.94 8.21
N ASP A 108 -33.43 2.13 9.23
CA ASP A 108 -34.18 2.52 10.42
C ASP A 108 -33.20 2.96 11.51
N GLY A 109 -33.09 4.27 11.72
CA GLY A 109 -32.20 4.84 12.75
C GLY A 109 -32.57 4.52 14.20
N THR A 110 -33.72 3.87 14.45
CA THR A 110 -34.12 3.44 15.81
C THR A 110 -33.70 2.01 16.12
N THR A 111 -33.82 1.11 15.14
CA THR A 111 -33.45 -0.30 15.28
C THR A 111 -32.08 -0.62 14.68
N PHE A 112 -31.47 0.36 13.99
CA PHE A 112 -30.27 0.22 13.17
C PHE A 112 -30.41 -0.82 12.06
N ALA A 113 -31.64 -1.23 11.73
CA ALA A 113 -31.91 -2.18 10.66
C ALA A 113 -31.71 -1.51 9.30
N SER A 114 -31.07 -2.22 8.37
CA SER A 114 -30.91 -1.77 6.99
C SER A 114 -31.38 -2.83 5.99
N LYS A 115 -31.93 -2.36 4.88
CA LYS A 115 -32.22 -3.18 3.70
C LYS A 115 -31.61 -2.49 2.49
N SER A 116 -30.90 -3.25 1.67
CA SER A 116 -30.40 -2.78 0.37
C SER A 116 -30.64 -3.83 -0.71
N SER A 117 -30.81 -3.39 -1.97
CA SER A 117 -30.78 -4.28 -3.11
C SER A 117 -29.90 -3.73 -4.23
N TYR A 118 -29.20 -4.63 -4.90
CA TYR A 118 -28.25 -4.29 -5.97
C TYR A 118 -28.14 -5.45 -6.96
N LEU A 119 -27.68 -5.14 -8.17
CA LEU A 119 -27.34 -6.17 -9.14
C LEU A 119 -26.12 -6.94 -8.60
N ASN A 120 -26.24 -8.21 -8.25
CA ASN A 120 -25.15 -9.00 -7.69
C ASN A 120 -24.19 -9.50 -8.78
N THR A 121 -24.73 -10.25 -9.73
CA THR A 121 -23.94 -10.92 -10.78
C THR A 121 -24.72 -10.93 -12.09
N VAL A 122 -23.99 -10.94 -13.20
CA VAL A 122 -24.54 -10.98 -14.55
C VAL A 122 -23.72 -11.96 -15.38
N SER A 123 -24.39 -12.83 -16.13
CA SER A 123 -23.72 -13.68 -17.11
C SER A 123 -24.58 -13.87 -18.35
N SER A 124 -23.94 -14.21 -19.48
CA SER A 124 -24.67 -14.58 -20.70
C SER A 124 -25.21 -16.01 -20.60
N ASP A 125 -26.40 -16.23 -21.15
CA ASP A 125 -26.91 -17.58 -21.40
C ASP A 125 -26.33 -18.18 -22.71
N SER A 126 -26.71 -19.42 -23.02
CA SER A 126 -26.25 -20.11 -24.24
C SER A 126 -26.97 -19.67 -25.54
N HIS A 127 -27.92 -18.75 -25.46
CA HIS A 127 -28.81 -18.30 -26.53
C HIS A 127 -28.71 -16.79 -26.84
N GLY A 128 -27.82 -16.05 -26.18
CA GLY A 128 -27.61 -14.61 -26.37
C GLY A 128 -28.44 -13.70 -25.46
N GLY A 129 -29.14 -14.25 -24.47
CA GLY A 129 -29.75 -13.53 -23.34
C GLY A 129 -28.80 -13.41 -22.14
N LEU A 130 -29.28 -12.83 -21.03
CA LEU A 130 -28.54 -12.65 -19.78
C LEU A 130 -29.27 -13.24 -18.58
N TRP A 131 -28.50 -13.83 -17.67
CA TRP A 131 -28.91 -14.05 -16.29
C TRP A 131 -28.56 -12.82 -15.44
N LEU A 132 -29.54 -12.30 -14.71
CA LEU A 132 -29.43 -11.13 -13.83
C LEU A 132 -29.69 -11.58 -12.39
N GLY A 133 -28.64 -11.69 -11.58
CA GLY A 133 -28.76 -11.99 -10.15
C GLY A 133 -28.96 -10.70 -9.37
N ILE A 134 -30.08 -10.54 -8.68
CA ILE A 134 -30.37 -9.39 -7.81
C ILE A 134 -30.22 -9.85 -6.36
N ALA A 135 -29.32 -9.21 -5.61
CA ALA A 135 -29.17 -9.44 -4.18
C ALA A 135 -30.06 -8.49 -3.40
N GLU A 136 -30.72 -9.01 -2.37
CA GLU A 136 -31.39 -8.25 -1.33
C GLU A 136 -30.69 -8.54 0.00
N TYR A 137 -29.97 -7.55 0.50
CA TYR A 137 -29.24 -7.62 1.75
C TYR A 137 -30.05 -6.97 2.87
N HIS A 138 -30.20 -7.69 3.98
CA HIS A 138 -30.90 -7.24 5.18
C HIS A 138 -29.99 -7.42 6.38
N ASN A 139 -29.77 -6.36 7.13
CA ASN A 139 -29.02 -6.40 8.38
C ASN A 139 -29.90 -5.87 9.50
N TYR A 140 -30.10 -6.65 10.56
CA TYR A 140 -30.90 -6.25 11.73
C TYR A 140 -30.44 -6.98 13.00
N LEU A 141 -30.71 -6.38 14.16
CA LEU A 141 -30.48 -7.01 15.45
C LEU A 141 -31.65 -7.93 15.81
N ASP A 142 -31.39 -9.22 16.05
CA ASP A 142 -32.39 -10.11 16.64
C ASP A 142 -32.55 -9.81 18.12
N GLU A 143 -33.71 -9.25 18.48
CA GLU A 143 -34.06 -8.88 19.85
C GLU A 143 -34.04 -10.06 20.84
N THR A 144 -34.20 -11.29 20.36
CA THR A 144 -34.26 -12.49 21.21
C THR A 144 -32.86 -12.97 21.60
N THR A 145 -31.92 -12.92 20.65
CA THR A 145 -30.56 -13.43 20.81
C THR A 145 -29.55 -12.31 21.08
N SER A 146 -29.94 -11.04 20.87
CA SER A 146 -29.05 -9.87 20.87
C SER A 146 -27.87 -10.02 19.89
N GLN A 147 -28.07 -10.77 18.80
CA GLN A 147 -27.07 -10.97 17.75
C GLN A 147 -27.49 -10.27 16.48
N TRP A 148 -26.52 -9.72 15.77
CA TRP A 148 -26.73 -9.18 14.42
C TRP A 148 -27.00 -10.32 13.45
N ILE A 149 -28.09 -10.22 12.71
CA ILE A 149 -28.45 -11.12 11.63
C ILE A 149 -28.21 -10.40 10.31
N ASN A 150 -27.37 -11.01 9.48
CA ASN A 150 -27.19 -10.66 8.09
C ASN A 150 -27.95 -11.68 7.24
N LYS A 151 -28.84 -11.19 6.39
CA LYS A 151 -29.48 -12.02 5.37
C LYS A 151 -29.13 -11.50 3.99
N ASN A 152 -28.79 -12.39 3.09
CA ASN A 152 -28.56 -12.10 1.69
C ASN A 152 -29.39 -13.05 0.84
N ASN A 153 -30.38 -12.49 0.14
CA ASN A 153 -31.24 -13.25 -0.75
C ASN A 153 -30.89 -12.91 -2.19
N VAL A 154 -30.47 -13.90 -2.97
CA VAL A 154 -30.22 -13.71 -4.40
C VAL A 154 -31.36 -14.31 -5.20
N THR A 155 -31.98 -13.51 -6.07
CA THR A 155 -32.99 -13.95 -7.05
C THR A 155 -32.46 -13.73 -8.46
N PHE A 156 -32.54 -14.77 -9.29
CA PHE A 156 -32.15 -14.70 -10.69
C PHE A 156 -33.34 -14.40 -11.58
N TYR A 157 -33.13 -13.46 -12.50
CA TYR A 157 -34.02 -13.12 -13.60
C TYR A 157 -33.34 -13.47 -14.92
N HIS A 158 -34.13 -13.86 -15.91
CA HIS A 158 -33.67 -14.13 -17.26
C HIS A 158 -34.12 -13.01 -18.19
N MET A 159 -33.16 -12.39 -18.88
CA MET A 159 -33.41 -11.38 -19.91
C MET A 159 -33.12 -11.97 -21.28
N ASP A 160 -34.13 -12.02 -22.14
CA ASP A 160 -33.93 -12.53 -23.51
C ASP A 160 -33.21 -11.51 -24.42
N SER A 161 -32.91 -11.93 -25.66
CA SER A 161 -32.22 -11.09 -26.65
C SER A 161 -33.01 -9.83 -27.07
N ASP A 162 -34.32 -9.80 -26.82
CA ASP A 162 -35.19 -8.64 -27.09
C ASP A 162 -35.26 -7.69 -25.88
N GLY A 163 -34.61 -8.03 -24.76
CA GLY A 163 -34.58 -7.27 -23.52
C GLY A 163 -35.78 -7.53 -22.60
N VAL A 164 -36.56 -8.59 -22.85
CA VAL A 164 -37.68 -8.95 -21.98
C VAL A 164 -37.17 -9.71 -20.77
N VAL A 165 -37.42 -9.16 -19.59
CA VAL A 165 -37.01 -9.75 -18.32
C VAL A 165 -38.13 -10.62 -17.74
N THR A 166 -37.81 -11.85 -17.38
CA THR A 166 -38.69 -12.80 -16.72
C THR A 166 -38.07 -13.30 -15.42
N GLU A 167 -38.90 -13.58 -14.42
CA GLU A 167 -38.43 -14.12 -13.14
C GLU A 167 -37.98 -15.58 -13.32
N GLY A 168 -36.78 -15.89 -12.82
CA GLY A 168 -36.20 -17.22 -12.83
C GLY A 168 -36.46 -17.93 -11.50
N PHE A 169 -35.48 -17.90 -10.61
CA PHE A 169 -35.50 -18.66 -9.35
C PHE A 169 -34.85 -17.88 -8.20
N ASN A 170 -35.26 -18.22 -6.97
CA ASN A 170 -34.69 -17.68 -5.74
C ASN A 170 -33.68 -18.68 -5.15
N VAL A 171 -32.43 -18.25 -4.93
CA VAL A 171 -31.33 -19.12 -4.51
C VAL A 171 -31.58 -19.72 -3.10
N PRO A 172 -32.03 -18.96 -2.08
CA PRO A 172 -32.44 -19.54 -0.81
C PRO A 172 -33.49 -20.66 -0.93
N GLU A 173 -34.46 -20.56 -1.85
CA GLU A 173 -35.43 -21.64 -2.10
C GLU A 173 -34.78 -22.88 -2.74
N ILE A 174 -33.77 -22.72 -3.59
CA ILE A 174 -32.98 -23.83 -4.13
C ILE A 174 -32.20 -24.51 -3.00
N LEU A 175 -31.52 -23.72 -2.16
CA LEU A 175 -30.69 -24.21 -1.06
C LEU A 175 -31.50 -25.05 -0.04
N LYS A 176 -32.74 -24.66 0.25
CA LYS A 176 -33.67 -25.43 1.11
C LYS A 176 -33.98 -26.84 0.61
N THR A 177 -33.73 -27.14 -0.66
CA THR A 177 -33.97 -28.47 -1.25
C THR A 177 -32.76 -29.41 -1.17
N ILE A 178 -31.65 -28.94 -0.61
CA ILE A 178 -30.38 -29.68 -0.50
C ILE A 178 -30.20 -30.11 0.97
N ASP A 179 -30.01 -31.41 1.21
CA ASP A 179 -30.02 -32.00 2.55
C ASP A 179 -28.84 -31.57 3.46
N ASP A 180 -27.69 -31.23 2.87
CA ASP A 180 -26.43 -30.90 3.57
C ASP A 180 -26.15 -29.39 3.63
N VAL A 181 -27.14 -28.53 3.34
CA VAL A 181 -27.01 -27.08 3.47
C VAL A 181 -27.51 -26.62 4.84
N GLU A 182 -26.70 -25.83 5.54
CA GLU A 182 -27.05 -25.29 6.84
C GLU A 182 -27.94 -24.03 6.74
N GLN A 183 -28.68 -23.74 7.82
CA GLN A 183 -29.60 -22.58 7.85
C GLN A 183 -28.88 -21.25 7.62
N HIS A 184 -27.64 -21.12 8.09
CA HIS A 184 -26.86 -19.89 7.92
C HIS A 184 -26.45 -19.66 6.44
N GLU A 185 -26.19 -20.73 5.68
CA GLU A 185 -25.93 -20.66 4.22
C GLU A 185 -27.20 -20.26 3.44
N ILE A 186 -28.38 -20.69 3.90
CA ILE A 186 -29.67 -20.30 3.32
C ILE A 186 -29.97 -18.83 3.62
N ASP A 187 -29.71 -18.39 4.84
CA ASP A 187 -29.97 -17.01 5.27
C ASP A 187 -28.99 -16.03 4.61
N ASN A 188 -27.75 -16.44 4.32
CA ASN A 188 -26.72 -15.62 3.68
C ASN A 188 -26.24 -16.23 2.36
N ALA A 189 -27.15 -16.36 1.38
CA ALA A 189 -26.84 -16.98 0.10
C ALA A 189 -25.96 -16.07 -0.77
N TYR A 190 -24.63 -16.20 -0.66
CA TYR A 190 -23.68 -15.44 -1.45
C TYR A 190 -23.31 -16.17 -2.76
N VAL A 191 -23.76 -15.62 -3.89
CA VAL A 191 -23.49 -16.19 -5.22
C VAL A 191 -22.34 -15.45 -5.87
N GLN A 192 -21.28 -16.18 -6.21
CA GLN A 192 -20.10 -15.65 -6.91
C GLN A 192 -20.34 -15.57 -8.41
N SER A 193 -20.93 -16.62 -9.00
CA SER A 193 -21.16 -16.69 -10.43
C SER A 193 -22.32 -17.60 -10.80
N ILE A 194 -22.91 -17.37 -11.97
CA ILE A 194 -23.89 -18.24 -12.61
C ILE A 194 -23.42 -18.55 -14.03
N MET A 195 -23.44 -19.81 -14.42
CA MET A 195 -22.92 -20.26 -15.72
C MET A 195 -23.86 -21.26 -16.39
N GLU A 196 -23.84 -21.26 -17.72
CA GLU A 196 -24.58 -22.20 -18.57
C GLU A 196 -23.65 -22.64 -19.72
N ASN A 197 -23.60 -23.93 -20.03
CA ASN A 197 -22.74 -24.48 -21.09
C ASN A 197 -23.55 -25.12 -22.24
N GLY A 198 -24.86 -24.84 -22.30
CA GLY A 198 -25.77 -25.37 -23.32
C GLY A 198 -26.15 -26.85 -23.14
N ASP A 199 -25.79 -27.49 -22.03
CA ASP A 199 -26.22 -28.87 -21.70
C ASP A 199 -27.64 -28.96 -21.12
N GLY A 200 -28.34 -27.81 -21.05
CA GLY A 200 -29.67 -27.67 -20.48
C GLY A 200 -29.69 -27.50 -18.95
N LYS A 201 -28.54 -27.23 -18.33
CA LYS A 201 -28.42 -26.94 -16.90
C LYS A 201 -27.84 -25.56 -16.64
N ILE A 202 -28.19 -25.04 -15.47
CA ILE A 202 -27.66 -23.81 -14.91
C ILE A 202 -26.80 -24.18 -13.71
N TYR A 203 -25.63 -23.58 -13.61
CA TYR A 203 -24.67 -23.80 -12.54
C TYR A 203 -24.57 -22.56 -11.67
N ILE A 204 -24.90 -22.70 -10.39
CA ILE A 204 -24.78 -21.65 -9.38
C ILE A 204 -23.50 -21.92 -8.60
N ALA A 205 -22.53 -21.02 -8.70
CA ALA A 205 -21.28 -21.09 -7.96
C ALA A 205 -21.34 -20.14 -6.75
N MET A 206 -21.11 -20.71 -5.57
CA MET A 206 -21.02 -20.04 -4.28
C MET A 206 -19.61 -20.23 -3.73
N GLU A 207 -19.28 -19.55 -2.63
CA GLU A 207 -17.92 -19.54 -2.07
C GLU A 207 -17.36 -20.95 -1.77
N ASN A 208 -18.19 -21.92 -1.41
CA ASN A 208 -17.79 -23.27 -1.00
C ASN A 208 -18.58 -24.37 -1.71
N ARG A 209 -19.38 -24.04 -2.75
CA ARG A 209 -20.34 -24.97 -3.36
C ARG A 209 -20.63 -24.65 -4.82
N ILE A 210 -20.81 -25.69 -5.62
CA ILE A 210 -21.41 -25.59 -6.96
C ILE A 210 -22.72 -26.38 -6.98
N ILE A 211 -23.78 -25.76 -7.47
CA ILE A 211 -25.12 -26.35 -7.58
C ILE A 211 -25.50 -26.39 -9.06
N ALA A 212 -25.86 -27.57 -9.56
CA ALA A 212 -26.42 -27.73 -10.91
C ALA A 212 -27.95 -27.88 -10.81
N ILE A 213 -28.69 -27.03 -11.52
CA ILE A 213 -30.15 -27.10 -11.64
C ILE A 213 -30.58 -27.34 -13.09
N ASP A 214 -31.74 -27.98 -13.29
CA ASP A 214 -32.33 -28.17 -14.62
C ASP A 214 -33.12 -26.92 -15.10
N GLU A 215 -33.63 -26.98 -16.33
CA GLU A 215 -34.49 -25.95 -16.94
C GLU A 215 -35.77 -25.63 -16.15
N ASN A 216 -36.17 -26.50 -15.21
CA ASN A 216 -37.32 -26.29 -14.32
C ASN A 216 -36.87 -25.88 -12.91
N TYR A 217 -35.61 -25.44 -12.77
CA TYR A 217 -34.96 -25.00 -11.54
C TYR A 217 -34.93 -26.05 -10.43
N LYS A 218 -34.91 -27.34 -10.79
CA LYS A 218 -34.73 -28.42 -9.82
C LYS A 218 -33.27 -28.78 -9.68
N VAL A 219 -32.82 -28.98 -8.44
CA VAL A 219 -31.46 -29.44 -8.14
C VAL A 219 -31.23 -30.80 -8.77
N VAL A 220 -30.25 -30.86 -9.66
CA VAL A 220 -29.72 -32.07 -10.28
C VAL A 220 -28.55 -32.60 -9.45
N ASN A 221 -27.70 -31.70 -8.97
CA ASN A 221 -26.54 -32.03 -8.16
C ASN A 221 -26.09 -30.81 -7.33
N SER A 222 -25.42 -31.10 -6.20
CA SER A 222 -24.76 -30.12 -5.35
C SER A 222 -23.46 -30.71 -4.83
N ASN A 223 -22.36 -29.97 -4.94
CA ASN A 223 -21.04 -30.37 -4.44
C ASN A 223 -20.46 -29.24 -3.60
N SER A 224 -20.22 -29.51 -2.32
CA SER A 224 -19.44 -28.65 -1.44
C SER A 224 -17.96 -29.01 -1.47
N PHE A 225 -17.11 -28.07 -1.06
CA PHE A 225 -15.68 -28.22 -0.91
C PHE A 225 -15.19 -27.40 0.30
N ASP A 226 -14.05 -27.80 0.89
CA ASP A 226 -13.66 -27.37 2.24
C ASP A 226 -13.16 -25.91 2.35
N ASN A 227 -12.62 -25.36 1.27
CA ASN A 227 -11.97 -24.05 1.23
C ASN A 227 -12.75 -23.09 0.30
N PHE A 228 -12.61 -21.78 0.49
CA PHE A 228 -13.34 -20.82 -0.32
C PHE A 228 -12.74 -20.61 -1.71
N ALA A 229 -13.62 -20.40 -2.68
CA ALA A 229 -13.33 -19.98 -4.05
C ALA A 229 -14.16 -18.74 -4.39
N TYR A 230 -13.49 -17.71 -4.92
CA TYR A 230 -14.12 -16.44 -5.29
C TYR A 230 -14.20 -16.25 -6.80
N GLU A 231 -13.46 -17.05 -7.57
CA GLU A 231 -13.42 -16.96 -9.03
C GLU A 231 -13.81 -18.30 -9.67
N PHE A 232 -14.73 -18.24 -10.62
CA PHE A 232 -15.22 -19.39 -11.36
C PHE A 232 -15.25 -19.07 -12.85
N SER A 233 -14.77 -19.98 -13.67
CA SER A 233 -14.80 -19.83 -15.13
C SER A 233 -15.22 -21.13 -15.80
N MET A 234 -16.01 -20.99 -16.87
CA MET A 234 -16.40 -22.10 -17.73
C MET A 234 -15.27 -22.38 -18.72
N ALA A 235 -14.77 -23.60 -18.73
CA ALA A 235 -13.78 -24.06 -19.71
C ALA A 235 -14.46 -24.51 -21.02
N ASP A 236 -13.69 -24.52 -22.12
CA ASP A 236 -14.15 -24.97 -23.45
C ASP A 236 -14.80 -26.36 -23.50
N ASN A 237 -14.44 -27.25 -22.56
CA ASN A 237 -15.01 -28.59 -22.45
C ASN A 237 -16.38 -28.61 -21.75
N GLY A 238 -16.86 -27.46 -21.27
CA GLY A 238 -18.08 -27.28 -20.50
C GLY A 238 -17.92 -27.59 -19.01
N ASN A 239 -16.69 -27.77 -18.50
CA ASN A 239 -16.43 -27.94 -17.06
C ASN A 239 -16.19 -26.58 -16.39
N ILE A 240 -16.41 -26.51 -15.08
CA ILE A 240 -16.20 -25.28 -14.31
C ILE A 240 -14.87 -25.37 -13.58
N ARG A 241 -14.01 -24.36 -13.72
CA ARG A 241 -12.72 -24.26 -13.05
C ARG A 241 -12.72 -23.14 -12.03
N PHE A 242 -12.00 -23.35 -10.93
CA PHE A 242 -11.91 -22.38 -9.85
C PHE A 242 -10.63 -22.61 -9.02
N PRO A 243 -9.95 -21.55 -8.57
CA PRO A 243 -8.81 -21.67 -7.67
C PRO A 243 -9.27 -21.67 -6.21
N VAL A 244 -8.53 -22.42 -5.38
CA VAL A 244 -8.79 -22.59 -3.96
C VAL A 244 -7.48 -22.41 -3.18
N TRP A 245 -7.46 -21.48 -2.23
CA TRP A 245 -6.28 -21.22 -1.41
C TRP A 245 -6.28 -22.14 -0.18
N ASP A 246 -5.18 -22.85 0.05
CA ASP A 246 -4.96 -23.70 1.21
C ASP A 246 -3.77 -23.17 2.03
N TRP A 247 -4.07 -22.67 3.22
CA TRP A 247 -3.10 -22.09 4.16
C TRP A 247 -2.67 -23.07 5.26
N SER A 248 -3.01 -24.35 5.15
CA SER A 248 -2.73 -25.37 6.18
C SER A 248 -1.23 -25.70 6.35
N GLY A 249 -0.38 -25.28 5.40
CA GLY A 249 1.08 -25.47 5.40
C GLY A 249 1.86 -24.16 5.55
N GLU A 250 3.15 -24.26 5.91
CA GLU A 250 4.03 -23.10 6.21
C GLU A 250 4.11 -22.04 5.10
N GLN A 251 3.94 -22.43 3.83
CA GLN A 251 4.06 -21.52 2.68
C GLN A 251 2.75 -21.25 1.94
N GLY A 252 1.63 -21.84 2.39
CA GLY A 252 0.37 -21.89 1.63
C GLY A 252 0.51 -22.58 0.25
N LYS A 253 -0.60 -22.81 -0.44
CA LYS A 253 -0.64 -23.21 -1.86
C LYS A 253 -1.97 -22.81 -2.48
N VAL A 254 -2.03 -22.82 -3.82
CA VAL A 254 -3.29 -22.67 -4.57
C VAL A 254 -3.59 -23.96 -5.32
N GLU A 255 -4.74 -24.57 -5.06
CA GLU A 255 -5.26 -25.72 -5.79
C GLU A 255 -6.23 -25.25 -6.87
N VAL A 256 -5.92 -25.53 -8.13
CA VAL A 256 -6.82 -25.23 -9.24
C VAL A 256 -7.71 -26.44 -9.44
N MET A 257 -8.99 -26.29 -9.14
CA MET A 257 -9.98 -27.36 -9.21
C MET A 257 -10.79 -27.28 -10.50
N GLU A 258 -11.33 -28.43 -10.92
CA GLU A 258 -12.30 -28.55 -12.00
C GLU A 258 -13.48 -29.40 -11.56
N TYR A 259 -14.68 -28.84 -11.70
CA TYR A 259 -15.96 -29.52 -11.56
C TYR A 259 -16.39 -30.07 -12.92
N ASP A 260 -16.39 -31.40 -13.05
CA ASP A 260 -16.88 -32.09 -14.24
C ASP A 260 -18.41 -32.04 -14.28
N THR A 261 -18.97 -31.36 -15.27
CA THR A 261 -20.41 -31.12 -15.39
C THR A 261 -21.23 -32.35 -15.81
N LYS A 262 -20.56 -33.43 -16.19
CA LYS A 262 -21.18 -34.71 -16.59
C LYS A 262 -21.14 -35.73 -15.47
N SER A 263 -20.03 -35.85 -14.75
CA SER A 263 -19.90 -36.78 -13.61
C SER A 263 -20.21 -36.14 -12.26
N TYR A 264 -20.29 -34.82 -12.18
CA TYR A 264 -20.46 -34.05 -10.94
C TYR A 264 -19.39 -34.35 -9.90
N THR A 265 -18.14 -34.37 -10.37
CA THR A 265 -16.98 -34.62 -9.52
C THR A 265 -16.05 -33.43 -9.58
N VAL A 266 -15.58 -32.99 -8.42
CA VAL A 266 -14.52 -31.99 -8.30
C VAL A 266 -13.18 -32.71 -8.25
N ASN A 267 -12.24 -32.30 -9.11
CA ASN A 267 -10.89 -32.84 -9.16
C ASN A 267 -9.86 -31.70 -9.17
N THR A 268 -8.73 -31.89 -8.50
CA THR A 268 -7.59 -30.96 -8.62
C THR A 268 -6.90 -31.16 -9.97
N LEU A 269 -6.81 -30.10 -10.78
CA LEU A 269 -6.08 -30.08 -12.05
C LEU A 269 -4.58 -29.89 -11.82
N THR A 270 -4.23 -28.91 -11.00
CA THR A 270 -2.84 -28.57 -10.68
C THR A 270 -2.76 -27.89 -9.31
N THR A 271 -1.55 -27.79 -8.79
CA THR A 271 -1.24 -27.09 -7.54
C THR A 271 -0.11 -26.11 -7.81
N LEU A 272 -0.33 -24.86 -7.43
CA LEU A 272 0.61 -23.75 -7.57
C LEU A 272 1.21 -23.39 -6.22
N ALA A 273 2.41 -22.84 -6.24
CA ALA A 273 2.91 -22.09 -5.08
C ALA A 273 2.00 -20.89 -4.82
N THR A 274 1.99 -20.40 -3.58
CA THR A 274 1.23 -19.20 -3.22
C THR A 274 1.65 -18.02 -4.10
N THR A 275 0.64 -17.28 -4.54
CA THR A 275 0.73 -16.13 -5.44
C THR A 275 -0.39 -15.17 -5.09
N ASP A 276 -0.30 -13.92 -5.53
CA ASP A 276 -1.27 -12.87 -5.16
C ASP A 276 -2.65 -13.18 -5.75
N ASN A 277 -2.76 -13.39 -7.07
CA ASN A 277 -4.03 -13.79 -7.70
C ASN A 277 -3.88 -14.96 -8.69
N VAL A 278 -4.97 -15.72 -8.85
CA VAL A 278 -5.12 -16.78 -9.84
C VAL A 278 -6.47 -16.61 -10.53
N PHE A 279 -6.47 -16.53 -11.85
CA PHE A 279 -7.63 -16.10 -12.62
C PHE A 279 -7.67 -16.73 -14.00
N PHE A 280 -8.84 -16.66 -14.63
CA PHE A 280 -9.08 -17.22 -15.95
C PHE A 280 -9.36 -16.14 -17.00
N SER A 281 -8.91 -16.39 -18.21
CA SER A 281 -9.36 -15.64 -19.39
C SER A 281 -10.76 -16.07 -19.84
N ALA A 282 -11.33 -15.33 -20.79
CA ALA A 282 -12.65 -15.62 -21.36
C ALA A 282 -12.70 -16.98 -22.11
N ASP A 283 -11.55 -17.46 -22.60
CA ASP A 283 -11.38 -18.80 -23.21
C ASP A 283 -10.95 -19.88 -22.19
N GLY A 284 -10.97 -19.57 -20.88
CA GLY A 284 -10.75 -20.53 -19.81
C GLY A 284 -9.29 -20.98 -19.64
N GLU A 285 -8.33 -20.24 -20.20
CA GLU A 285 -6.92 -20.40 -19.91
C GLU A 285 -6.58 -19.81 -18.53
N LEU A 286 -5.57 -20.37 -17.87
CA LEU A 286 -5.20 -20.01 -16.52
C LEU A 286 -4.02 -19.04 -16.49
N TYR A 287 -4.17 -18.01 -15.67
CA TYR A 287 -3.17 -16.99 -15.43
C TYR A 287 -2.99 -16.77 -13.92
N THR A 288 -1.86 -16.18 -13.59
CA THR A 288 -1.55 -15.72 -12.25
C THR A 288 -0.79 -14.41 -12.36
N ASP A 289 -0.86 -13.57 -11.33
CA ASP A 289 -0.05 -12.39 -11.23
C ASP A 289 0.53 -12.22 -9.83
N ASP A 290 1.58 -11.41 -9.81
CA ASP A 290 2.18 -10.82 -8.63
C ASP A 290 2.29 -9.30 -8.82
N TRP A 291 2.89 -8.58 -7.86
CA TRP A 291 3.12 -7.13 -7.93
C TRP A 291 4.02 -6.62 -9.08
N TYR A 292 4.54 -7.51 -9.92
CA TYR A 292 5.49 -7.20 -11.00
C TYR A 292 5.01 -7.70 -12.37
N LYS A 293 4.40 -8.88 -12.45
CA LYS A 293 4.15 -9.58 -13.71
C LYS A 293 2.87 -10.39 -13.69
N VAL A 294 2.29 -10.56 -14.88
CA VAL A 294 1.32 -11.62 -15.17
C VAL A 294 2.04 -12.78 -15.85
N SER A 295 1.74 -13.99 -15.40
CA SER A 295 2.20 -15.26 -15.95
C SER A 295 1.04 -16.11 -16.44
N LYS A 296 1.21 -16.73 -17.60
CA LYS A 296 0.33 -17.79 -18.11
C LYS A 296 0.75 -19.12 -17.49
N VAL A 297 -0.22 -19.92 -17.05
CA VAL A 297 0.04 -21.17 -16.34
C VAL A 297 -0.25 -22.37 -17.25
N ASP A 298 0.73 -23.25 -17.43
CA ASP A 298 0.48 -24.55 -18.04
C ASP A 298 -0.27 -25.44 -17.05
N LEU A 299 -1.57 -25.65 -17.29
CA LEU A 299 -2.45 -26.43 -16.41
C LEU A 299 -2.00 -27.87 -16.14
N LYS A 300 -1.15 -28.46 -16.98
CA LYS A 300 -0.70 -29.86 -16.81
C LYS A 300 0.51 -29.97 -15.89
N THR A 301 1.35 -28.95 -15.90
CA THR A 301 2.65 -28.95 -15.22
C THR A 301 2.69 -27.99 -14.03
N GLY A 302 1.80 -27.00 -13.99
CA GLY A 302 1.86 -25.88 -13.06
C GLY A 302 2.96 -24.87 -13.38
N GLU A 303 3.63 -24.99 -14.53
CA GLU A 303 4.69 -24.05 -14.93
C GLU A 303 4.09 -22.66 -15.23
N MET A 304 4.60 -21.65 -14.53
CA MET A 304 4.23 -20.24 -14.72
C MET A 304 5.21 -19.59 -15.70
N LYS A 305 4.69 -19.08 -16.82
CA LYS A 305 5.48 -18.38 -17.83
C LYS A 305 5.09 -16.89 -17.84
N PRO A 306 6.01 -15.97 -17.46
CA PRO A 306 5.75 -14.54 -17.56
C PRO A 306 5.39 -14.14 -18.99
N ILE A 307 4.36 -13.31 -19.14
CA ILE A 307 3.93 -12.80 -20.43
C ILE A 307 3.82 -11.27 -20.46
N PHE A 308 3.47 -10.65 -19.34
CA PHE A 308 3.23 -9.21 -19.22
C PHE A 308 3.96 -8.71 -17.96
N ASP A 309 4.88 -7.76 -18.13
CA ASP A 309 5.55 -7.07 -17.04
C ASP A 309 4.93 -5.67 -16.89
N TYR A 310 4.31 -5.42 -15.73
CA TYR A 310 3.56 -4.18 -15.47
C TYR A 310 4.44 -2.96 -15.68
N LEU A 311 5.63 -2.98 -15.08
CA LEU A 311 6.53 -1.85 -15.14
C LEU A 311 7.09 -1.67 -16.55
N ASN A 312 7.47 -2.73 -17.27
CA ASN A 312 7.98 -2.61 -18.64
C ASN A 312 6.92 -2.08 -19.63
N SER A 313 5.64 -2.25 -19.29
CA SER A 313 4.51 -1.81 -20.09
C SER A 313 3.93 -0.46 -19.66
N ASP A 314 4.60 0.24 -18.73
CA ASP A 314 4.14 1.51 -18.18
C ASP A 314 2.76 1.42 -17.51
N VAL A 315 2.47 0.30 -16.83
CA VAL A 315 1.23 0.07 -16.08
C VAL A 315 1.53 0.05 -14.59
N ASN A 316 0.76 0.85 -13.82
CA ASN A 316 0.82 0.80 -12.36
C ASN A 316 -0.20 -0.23 -11.85
N VAL A 317 0.28 -1.38 -11.38
CA VAL A 317 -0.57 -2.47 -10.87
C VAL A 317 -1.41 -2.06 -9.65
N ASP A 318 -0.93 -1.13 -8.83
CA ASP A 318 -1.68 -0.66 -7.65
C ASP A 318 -2.98 0.08 -8.03
N ARG A 319 -3.03 0.59 -9.26
CA ARG A 319 -4.18 1.33 -9.82
C ARG A 319 -4.99 0.51 -10.81
N PHE A 320 -4.68 -0.77 -10.93
CA PHE A 320 -5.14 -1.61 -12.02
C PHE A 320 -6.19 -2.60 -11.53
N GLN A 321 -7.42 -2.46 -12.00
CA GLN A 321 -8.47 -3.44 -11.81
C GLN A 321 -8.65 -4.22 -13.10
N ARG A 322 -8.11 -5.44 -13.16
CA ARG A 322 -8.34 -6.35 -14.30
C ARG A 322 -9.83 -6.69 -14.43
N CYS A 323 -10.34 -6.69 -15.65
CA CYS A 323 -11.72 -7.07 -15.92
C CYS A 323 -11.83 -8.29 -16.83
N ALA A 324 -11.07 -8.36 -17.93
CA ALA A 324 -11.14 -9.48 -18.86
C ALA A 324 -9.80 -9.72 -19.58
N ILE A 325 -9.61 -10.96 -20.02
CA ILE A 325 -8.52 -11.36 -20.91
C ILE A 325 -9.12 -12.12 -22.08
N ILE A 326 -8.77 -11.69 -23.30
CA ILE A 326 -9.34 -12.21 -24.53
C ILE A 326 -8.21 -12.32 -25.55
N ASN A 327 -7.92 -13.52 -26.04
CA ASN A 327 -6.85 -13.75 -27.04
C ASN A 327 -5.48 -13.17 -26.63
N ASP A 328 -5.06 -13.40 -25.37
CA ASP A 328 -3.86 -12.81 -24.76
C ASP A 328 -3.85 -11.25 -24.69
N GLU A 329 -4.98 -10.56 -24.93
CA GLU A 329 -5.14 -9.12 -24.73
C GLU A 329 -5.90 -8.84 -23.44
N PHE A 330 -5.51 -7.80 -22.70
CA PHE A 330 -6.11 -7.47 -21.40
C PHE A 330 -7.00 -6.24 -21.50
N TYR A 331 -8.11 -6.29 -20.77
CA TYR A 331 -9.01 -5.16 -20.54
C TYR A 331 -9.11 -4.90 -19.05
N ALA A 332 -8.85 -3.66 -18.65
CA ALA A 332 -8.76 -3.30 -17.25
C ALA A 332 -9.04 -1.82 -17.01
N PHE A 333 -9.58 -1.50 -15.84
CA PHE A 333 -9.68 -0.12 -15.39
C PHE A 333 -8.35 0.31 -14.75
N GLU A 334 -7.86 1.48 -15.15
CA GLU A 334 -6.75 2.18 -14.50
C GLU A 334 -7.32 3.42 -13.80
N TYR A 335 -7.11 3.50 -12.48
CA TYR A 335 -7.39 4.71 -11.71
C TYR A 335 -6.34 5.79 -12.00
N ASP A 336 -6.77 7.05 -12.00
CA ASP A 336 -5.84 8.18 -11.95
C ASP A 336 -5.14 8.24 -10.58
N LYS A 337 -4.23 9.21 -10.42
CA LYS A 337 -3.36 9.22 -9.24
C LYS A 337 -4.08 9.48 -7.93
N ASN A 338 -5.21 10.18 -8.00
CA ASN A 338 -6.03 10.56 -6.86
C ASN A 338 -7.15 9.54 -6.60
N TYR A 339 -7.25 8.49 -7.42
CA TYR A 339 -8.34 7.50 -7.40
C TYR A 339 -9.74 8.08 -7.63
N GLU A 340 -9.81 9.27 -8.24
CA GLU A 340 -11.07 9.97 -8.51
C GLU A 340 -11.70 9.49 -9.81
N ASN A 341 -10.88 9.31 -10.84
CA ASN A 341 -11.34 8.87 -12.16
C ASN A 341 -10.70 7.55 -12.53
N ARG A 342 -11.38 6.80 -13.40
CA ARG A 342 -10.81 5.60 -14.03
C ARG A 342 -10.99 5.62 -15.54
N SER A 343 -10.03 5.05 -16.25
CA SER A 343 -10.07 4.83 -17.69
C SER A 343 -10.08 3.33 -17.98
N LEU A 344 -10.87 2.87 -18.94
CA LEU A 344 -10.73 1.52 -19.47
C LEU A 344 -9.51 1.47 -20.40
N LEU A 345 -8.58 0.56 -20.12
CA LEU A 345 -7.41 0.28 -20.93
C LEU A 345 -7.61 -1.01 -21.72
N HIS A 346 -7.22 -0.96 -23.00
CA HIS A 346 -6.94 -2.13 -23.82
C HIS A 346 -5.44 -2.30 -23.92
N LEU A 347 -4.93 -3.44 -23.46
CA LEU A 347 -3.53 -3.79 -23.43
C LEU A 347 -3.28 -4.92 -24.41
N THR A 348 -2.41 -4.67 -25.37
CA THR A 348 -2.08 -5.62 -26.44
C THR A 348 -0.61 -6.04 -26.36
N PRO A 349 -0.26 -7.33 -26.54
CA PRO A 349 1.13 -7.75 -26.58
C PRO A 349 1.89 -7.00 -27.68
N ALA A 350 3.04 -6.40 -27.34
CA ALA A 350 3.83 -5.69 -28.34
C ALA A 350 4.38 -6.66 -29.40
N GLY A 351 4.16 -6.35 -30.67
CA GLY A 351 4.66 -7.11 -31.81
C GLY A 351 6.17 -6.97 -32.04
N GLU A 352 6.71 -7.79 -32.95
CA GLU A 352 8.13 -7.72 -33.33
C GLU A 352 8.47 -6.33 -33.91
N GLY A 353 9.40 -5.62 -33.26
CA GLY A 353 9.81 -4.28 -33.65
C GLY A 353 8.90 -3.14 -33.17
N GLU A 354 7.82 -3.43 -32.42
CA GLU A 354 6.98 -2.39 -31.80
C GLU A 354 7.55 -1.89 -30.47
N VAL A 355 8.34 -2.72 -29.78
CA VAL A 355 9.08 -2.30 -28.58
C VAL A 355 10.25 -1.41 -28.99
N ILE A 356 10.17 -0.13 -28.63
CA ILE A 356 11.23 0.85 -28.90
C ILE A 356 12.45 0.52 -28.03
N GLU A 357 13.59 0.31 -28.66
CA GLU A 357 14.86 0.13 -27.93
C GLU A 357 15.25 1.43 -27.20
N LYS A 358 15.52 1.30 -25.90
CA LYS A 358 15.95 2.42 -25.03
C LYS A 358 17.22 2.05 -24.25
N TYR A 359 17.96 3.06 -23.82
CA TYR A 359 19.03 2.87 -22.84
C TYR A 359 18.43 2.55 -21.48
N VAL A 360 18.84 1.43 -20.89
CA VAL A 360 18.31 0.97 -19.61
C VAL A 360 19.15 1.52 -18.46
N ILE A 361 18.48 2.25 -17.57
CA ILE A 361 18.98 2.70 -16.27
C ILE A 361 18.46 1.72 -15.23
N THR A 362 19.35 1.15 -14.42
CA THR A 362 18.97 0.18 -13.40
C THR A 362 18.72 0.87 -12.07
N LEU A 363 17.55 0.63 -11.46
CA LEU A 363 17.23 1.04 -10.10
C LEU A 363 17.15 -0.21 -9.22
N ALA A 364 17.83 -0.25 -8.07
CA ALA A 364 17.57 -1.28 -7.07
C ALA A 364 16.84 -0.73 -5.86
N THR A 365 15.98 -1.56 -5.30
CA THR A 365 15.20 -1.30 -4.11
C THR A 365 14.91 -2.62 -3.40
N THR A 366 14.41 -2.53 -2.18
CA THR A 366 13.91 -3.68 -1.44
C THR A 366 12.55 -4.10 -1.99
N GLU A 367 11.63 -3.15 -2.21
CA GLU A 367 10.37 -3.34 -2.92
C GLU A 367 10.01 -2.10 -3.74
N ILE A 368 9.14 -2.28 -4.73
CA ILE A 368 8.54 -1.20 -5.50
C ILE A 368 7.24 -0.76 -4.82
N SER A 369 7.33 0.28 -3.99
CA SER A 369 6.14 0.97 -3.46
C SER A 369 5.34 1.62 -4.59
N SER A 370 4.04 1.87 -4.36
CA SER A 370 3.19 2.51 -5.37
C SER A 370 3.72 3.88 -5.82
N ASN A 371 4.22 4.69 -4.88
CA ASN A 371 4.83 5.99 -5.18
C ASN A 371 6.10 5.84 -6.03
N LEU A 372 6.98 4.88 -5.72
CA LEU A 372 8.18 4.61 -6.52
C LEU A 372 7.80 4.14 -7.94
N ARG A 373 6.76 3.31 -8.06
CA ARG A 373 6.25 2.82 -9.35
C ARG A 373 5.79 3.98 -10.24
N ASP A 374 5.05 4.93 -9.68
CA ASP A 374 4.64 6.14 -10.40
C ASP A 374 5.80 6.99 -10.87
N MET A 375 6.77 7.26 -9.97
CA MET A 375 7.96 8.04 -10.33
C MET A 375 8.67 7.41 -11.53
N ILE A 376 8.81 6.08 -11.53
CA ILE A 376 9.47 5.36 -12.62
C ILE A 376 8.64 5.43 -13.90
N ILE A 377 7.33 5.19 -13.83
CA ILE A 377 6.43 5.22 -15.00
C ILE A 377 6.41 6.61 -15.63
N ASP A 378 6.30 7.68 -14.84
CA ASP A 378 6.29 9.06 -15.35
C ASP A 378 7.61 9.42 -16.06
N TYR A 379 8.75 9.02 -15.48
CA TYR A 379 10.04 9.20 -16.12
C TYR A 379 10.13 8.39 -17.42
N ASN A 380 9.68 7.14 -17.42
CA ASN A 380 9.72 6.26 -18.57
C ASN A 380 8.83 6.74 -19.73
N ARG A 381 7.67 7.33 -19.41
CA ARG A 381 6.74 7.95 -20.36
C ARG A 381 7.27 9.28 -20.91
N SER A 382 7.95 10.08 -20.09
CA SER A 382 8.51 11.38 -20.52
C SER A 382 9.83 11.25 -21.31
N SER A 383 10.59 10.18 -21.10
CA SER A 383 11.86 9.94 -21.77
C SER A 383 11.72 9.17 -23.08
N THR A 384 12.30 9.69 -24.16
CA THR A 384 12.29 9.04 -25.48
C THR A 384 13.42 8.02 -25.66
N ASP A 385 14.58 8.27 -25.09
CA ASP A 385 15.80 7.48 -25.30
C ASP A 385 16.21 6.61 -24.10
N TYR A 386 15.69 6.90 -22.90
CA TYR A 386 16.06 6.22 -21.65
C TYR A 386 14.85 5.63 -20.95
N ARG A 387 15.08 4.57 -20.18
CA ARG A 387 14.06 3.91 -19.36
C ARG A 387 14.69 3.35 -18.10
N ILE A 388 13.99 3.46 -16.98
CA ILE A 388 14.35 2.82 -15.72
C ILE A 388 13.69 1.44 -15.64
N THR A 389 14.48 0.43 -15.31
CA THR A 389 14.04 -0.92 -14.91
C THR A 389 14.45 -1.19 -13.49
N VAL A 390 13.70 -2.04 -12.77
CA VAL A 390 13.93 -2.26 -11.35
C VAL A 390 14.45 -3.66 -11.05
N LYS A 391 15.37 -3.74 -10.09
CA LYS A 391 15.73 -4.94 -9.36
C LYS A 391 15.24 -4.82 -7.92
N ALA A 392 14.12 -5.47 -7.61
CA ALA A 392 13.62 -5.61 -6.24
C ALA A 392 14.29 -6.82 -5.57
N TYR A 393 14.69 -6.68 -4.30
CA TYR A 393 15.33 -7.75 -3.54
C TYR A 393 14.36 -8.50 -2.62
N GLY A 394 13.32 -7.84 -2.10
CA GLY A 394 12.39 -8.33 -1.08
C GLY A 394 12.72 -7.81 0.32
N TRP A 395 11.72 -7.72 1.21
CA TRP A 395 11.84 -7.15 2.57
C TRP A 395 12.39 -8.09 3.64
N GLU A 396 12.54 -9.37 3.32
CA GLU A 396 13.12 -10.31 4.27
C GLU A 396 14.55 -9.92 4.62
N GLU A 397 14.97 -10.14 5.86
CA GLU A 397 16.33 -9.83 6.33
C GLU A 397 17.40 -10.40 5.39
N SER A 398 17.23 -11.65 4.95
CA SER A 398 18.15 -12.31 4.00
C SER A 398 18.22 -11.63 2.62
N SER A 399 17.12 -10.99 2.20
CA SER A 399 17.03 -10.24 0.95
C SER A 399 17.70 -8.87 1.06
N ILE A 400 17.53 -8.19 2.19
CA ILE A 400 18.25 -6.94 2.51
C ILE A 400 19.76 -7.21 2.63
N GLU A 401 20.17 -8.32 3.25
CA GLU A 401 21.58 -8.74 3.29
C GLU A 401 22.14 -9.01 1.88
N ALA A 402 21.36 -9.65 1.00
CA ALA A 402 21.75 -9.88 -0.38
C ALA A 402 21.88 -8.55 -1.16
N PHE A 403 21.01 -7.59 -0.89
CA PHE A 403 21.09 -6.24 -1.45
C PHE A 403 22.38 -5.53 -1.01
N ASP A 404 22.64 -5.47 0.29
CA ASP A 404 23.88 -4.92 0.86
C ASP A 404 25.12 -5.59 0.26
N LEU A 405 25.13 -6.92 0.16
CA LEU A 405 26.25 -7.68 -0.38
C LEU A 405 26.55 -7.32 -1.84
N ASP A 406 25.52 -7.18 -2.67
CA ASP A 406 25.69 -6.77 -4.07
C ASP A 406 26.29 -5.36 -4.16
N LEU A 407 25.85 -4.41 -3.31
CA LEU A 407 26.42 -3.06 -3.26
C LEU A 407 27.91 -3.06 -2.84
N VAL A 408 28.24 -3.72 -1.72
CA VAL A 408 29.63 -3.72 -1.22
C VAL A 408 30.58 -4.58 -2.06
N SER A 409 30.05 -5.54 -2.83
CA SER A 409 30.83 -6.34 -3.80
C SER A 409 31.01 -5.64 -5.17
N GLY A 410 30.40 -4.47 -5.36
CA GLY A 410 30.59 -3.62 -6.53
C GLY A 410 29.60 -3.87 -7.67
N LYS A 411 28.52 -4.63 -7.45
CA LYS A 411 27.40 -4.80 -8.38
C LYS A 411 26.34 -3.72 -8.11
N ILE A 412 26.76 -2.47 -8.26
CA ILE A 412 25.94 -1.31 -7.90
C ILE A 412 25.08 -0.95 -9.12
N PRO A 413 23.73 -0.91 -9.00
CA PRO A 413 22.84 -0.38 -10.04
C PRO A 413 23.09 1.12 -10.26
N ASP A 414 22.50 1.71 -11.29
CA ASP A 414 22.68 3.14 -11.59
C ASP A 414 22.05 4.04 -10.51
N ILE A 415 20.89 3.65 -9.99
CA ILE A 415 20.15 4.30 -8.91
C ILE A 415 19.91 3.28 -7.79
N VAL A 416 20.06 3.71 -6.54
CA VAL A 416 19.79 2.90 -5.35
C VAL A 416 18.74 3.61 -4.51
N CYS A 417 17.61 2.94 -4.26
CA CYS A 417 16.63 3.32 -3.24
C CYS A 417 17.15 2.84 -1.89
N LEU A 418 17.26 3.75 -0.92
CA LEU A 418 17.90 3.54 0.38
C LEU A 418 16.90 3.34 1.52
N ASP A 419 15.62 3.13 1.23
CA ASP A 419 14.54 3.03 2.22
C ASP A 419 14.82 2.00 3.32
N SER A 420 15.55 0.92 3.01
CA SER A 420 15.97 -0.10 3.99
C SER A 420 17.47 -0.09 4.31
N LEU A 421 18.25 0.85 3.79
CA LEU A 421 19.71 0.86 3.84
C LEU A 421 20.28 2.23 4.25
N ASP A 422 21.19 2.26 5.22
CA ASP A 422 21.82 3.51 5.64
C ASP A 422 22.94 3.96 4.66
N ALA A 423 22.79 5.14 4.05
CA ALA A 423 23.77 5.76 3.16
C ALA A 423 25.19 5.85 3.77
N SER A 424 25.29 6.06 5.08
CA SER A 424 26.56 6.26 5.80
C SER A 424 27.49 5.04 5.72
N LYS A 425 26.93 3.82 5.65
CA LYS A 425 27.67 2.56 5.48
C LYS A 425 28.47 2.52 4.18
N TYR A 426 28.02 3.28 3.18
CA TYR A 426 28.54 3.26 1.83
C TYR A 426 29.40 4.48 1.49
N ALA A 427 29.24 5.57 2.25
CA ALA A 427 29.94 6.84 2.04
C ALA A 427 31.47 6.66 1.96
N SER A 428 32.08 5.90 2.88
CA SER A 428 33.53 5.65 2.92
C SER A 428 34.03 4.74 1.79
N LYS A 429 33.13 4.00 1.11
CA LYS A 429 33.46 3.06 0.03
C LYS A 429 33.51 3.73 -1.35
N GLY A 430 33.05 4.97 -1.48
CA GLY A 430 33.06 5.74 -2.72
C GLY A 430 32.16 5.18 -3.83
N ILE A 431 31.11 4.44 -3.44
CA ILE A 431 30.19 3.79 -4.39
C ILE A 431 29.13 4.75 -4.93
N PHE A 432 28.76 5.78 -4.16
CA PHE A 432 27.78 6.79 -4.54
C PHE A 432 28.43 8.08 -5.04
N ALA A 433 27.74 8.75 -5.95
CA ALA A 433 28.11 10.04 -6.50
C ALA A 433 27.94 11.15 -5.45
N ASP A 434 28.63 12.26 -5.66
CA ASP A 434 28.48 13.49 -4.89
C ASP A 434 27.33 14.30 -5.49
N LEU A 435 26.11 14.10 -4.99
CA LEU A 435 24.91 14.80 -5.48
C LEU A 435 25.00 16.30 -5.21
N GLY A 436 25.73 16.72 -4.17
CA GLY A 436 25.98 18.14 -3.91
C GLY A 436 26.73 18.82 -5.06
N LYS A 437 27.70 18.15 -5.68
CA LYS A 437 28.34 18.66 -6.91
C LYS A 437 27.40 18.69 -8.10
N MET A 438 26.53 17.70 -8.24
CA MET A 438 25.55 17.67 -9.32
C MET A 438 24.56 18.83 -9.20
N MET A 439 24.14 19.18 -7.98
CA MET A 439 23.37 20.39 -7.69
C MET A 439 24.17 21.67 -7.99
N ASP A 440 25.45 21.72 -7.64
CA ASP A 440 26.31 22.89 -7.90
C ASP A 440 26.54 23.13 -9.42
N GLU A 441 26.40 22.09 -10.23
CA GLU A 441 26.52 22.12 -11.70
C GLU A 441 25.17 22.32 -12.41
N ASP A 442 24.04 22.26 -11.70
CA ASP A 442 22.69 22.37 -12.28
C ASP A 442 22.10 23.78 -12.05
N ASP A 443 21.61 24.39 -13.14
CA ASP A 443 21.08 25.77 -13.10
C ASP A 443 19.70 25.87 -12.43
N LYS A 444 18.90 24.78 -12.39
CA LYS A 444 17.52 24.78 -11.87
C LYS A 444 17.44 24.18 -10.47
N PHE A 445 18.26 23.16 -10.16
CA PHE A 445 18.21 22.41 -8.90
C PHE A 445 19.51 22.54 -8.10
N SER A 446 19.89 23.78 -7.81
CA SER A 446 20.98 24.07 -6.87
C SER A 446 20.54 23.82 -5.41
N ARG A 447 21.50 23.79 -4.49
CA ARG A 447 21.25 23.55 -3.05
C ARG A 447 20.22 24.51 -2.45
N ASP A 448 20.18 25.76 -2.93
CA ASP A 448 19.29 26.79 -2.41
C ASP A 448 17.81 26.51 -2.65
N VAL A 449 17.47 25.61 -3.58
CA VAL A 449 16.09 25.17 -3.87
C VAL A 449 15.51 24.34 -2.74
N PHE A 450 16.36 23.58 -2.05
CA PHE A 450 15.96 22.63 -1.01
C PHE A 450 15.94 23.30 0.36
N LEU A 451 15.20 22.71 1.29
CA LEU A 451 15.22 23.10 2.70
C LEU A 451 16.62 22.95 3.29
N ASP A 452 17.11 24.00 3.95
CA ASP A 452 18.50 24.06 4.41
C ASP A 452 18.80 22.96 5.43
N ASN A 453 17.86 22.68 6.34
CA ASN A 453 18.01 21.63 7.34
C ASN A 453 18.06 20.23 6.72
N ILE A 454 17.35 19.98 5.62
CA ILE A 454 17.39 18.71 4.88
C ILE A 454 18.72 18.55 4.13
N ILE A 455 19.23 19.63 3.52
CA ILE A 455 20.56 19.64 2.90
C ILE A 455 21.66 19.38 3.94
N GLU A 456 21.55 19.93 5.15
CA GLU A 456 22.51 19.63 6.21
C GLU A 456 22.37 18.19 6.73
N ALA A 457 21.13 17.71 6.92
CA ALA A 457 20.84 16.36 7.44
C ALA A 457 21.31 15.23 6.52
N THR A 458 21.37 15.46 5.21
CA THR A 458 21.84 14.49 4.20
C THR A 458 23.36 14.46 4.07
N LYS A 459 24.10 15.38 4.70
CA LYS A 459 25.56 15.39 4.63
C LYS A 459 26.17 14.28 5.48
N ILE A 460 27.05 13.52 4.85
CA ILE A 460 27.93 12.57 5.53
C ILE A 460 29.36 13.03 5.27
N LYS A 461 30.07 13.50 6.30
CA LYS A 461 31.42 14.08 6.17
C LYS A 461 31.47 15.24 5.17
N GLY A 462 30.41 16.05 5.17
CA GLY A 462 30.25 17.24 4.31
C GLY A 462 29.86 16.96 2.85
N VAL A 463 29.61 15.70 2.47
CA VAL A 463 29.20 15.30 1.12
C VAL A 463 27.76 14.80 1.13
N ILE A 464 26.99 15.14 0.10
CA ILE A 464 25.61 14.68 -0.09
C ILE A 464 25.66 13.47 -1.02
N TYR A 465 25.49 12.26 -0.49
CA TYR A 465 25.54 11.01 -1.28
C TYR A 465 24.16 10.54 -1.75
N SER A 466 23.12 11.03 -1.09
CA SER A 466 21.73 10.65 -1.30
C SER A 466 20.83 11.86 -1.04
N MET A 467 19.63 11.83 -1.63
CA MET A 467 18.60 12.83 -1.41
C MET A 467 17.25 12.17 -1.20
N PRO A 468 16.50 12.55 -0.14
CA PRO A 468 15.13 12.14 0.05
C PRO A 468 14.20 12.86 -0.94
N VAL A 469 13.12 12.19 -1.34
CA VAL A 469 12.00 12.79 -2.09
C VAL A 469 11.09 13.57 -1.17
N SER A 470 10.90 13.06 0.05
CA SER A 470 10.06 13.62 1.09
C SER A 470 10.56 13.22 2.48
N PHE A 471 10.08 13.92 3.48
CA PHE A 471 10.42 13.61 4.87
C PHE A 471 9.22 13.83 5.78
N ASN A 472 9.29 13.23 6.97
CA ASN A 472 8.35 13.48 8.04
C ASN A 472 9.12 13.74 9.34
N ILE A 473 8.42 14.25 10.35
CA ILE A 473 8.98 14.47 11.68
C ILE A 473 8.32 13.55 12.70
N ARG A 474 9.13 12.82 13.46
CA ARG A 474 8.72 12.13 14.69
C ARG A 474 9.04 12.99 15.91
N SER A 475 8.05 13.19 16.76
CA SER A 475 8.16 14.03 17.96
C SER A 475 7.24 13.49 19.07
N VAL A 476 7.19 14.19 20.20
CA VAL A 476 6.21 13.96 21.27
C VAL A 476 5.49 15.25 21.63
N ALA A 477 4.22 15.12 21.98
CA ALA A 477 3.36 16.19 22.48
C ALA A 477 2.99 15.93 23.93
N GLY A 478 2.83 17.00 24.69
CA GLY A 478 2.33 16.96 26.06
C GLY A 478 1.69 18.28 26.46
N LYS A 479 1.00 18.27 27.60
CA LYS A 479 0.34 19.45 28.15
C LYS A 479 1.29 20.63 28.31
N GLU A 480 0.89 21.79 27.82
CA GLU A 480 1.66 23.02 27.99
C GLU A 480 1.88 23.36 29.47
N SER A 481 0.89 23.06 30.32
CA SER A 481 0.98 23.25 31.79
C SER A 481 2.08 22.41 32.46
N ILE A 482 2.48 21.29 31.85
CA ILE A 482 3.54 20.39 32.34
C ILE A 482 4.87 20.69 31.65
N PHE A 483 4.83 20.90 30.33
CA PHE A 483 6.01 21.03 29.48
C PHE A 483 6.18 22.45 28.96
N THR A 484 6.70 23.32 29.83
CA THR A 484 6.91 24.76 29.56
C THR A 484 8.29 25.11 29.02
N LYS A 485 9.25 24.17 29.05
CA LYS A 485 10.62 24.39 28.59
C LYS A 485 10.74 23.97 27.12
N PRO A 486 11.52 24.71 26.30
CA PRO A 486 11.76 24.35 24.90
C PRO A 486 12.68 23.12 24.73
N SER A 487 13.35 22.70 25.80
CA SER A 487 14.27 21.56 25.80
C SER A 487 14.23 20.85 27.16
N TRP A 488 14.49 19.55 27.15
CA TRP A 488 14.52 18.71 28.35
C TRP A 488 15.41 17.49 28.13
N THR A 489 15.90 16.88 29.21
CA THR A 489 16.83 15.74 29.14
C THR A 489 16.24 14.45 29.74
N TRP A 490 16.90 13.32 29.57
CA TRP A 490 16.48 12.06 30.20
C TRP A 490 16.52 12.14 31.73
N GLN A 491 17.43 12.95 32.27
CA GLN A 491 17.42 13.25 33.70
C GLN A 491 16.18 14.06 34.13
N ASP A 492 15.72 15.02 33.30
CA ASP A 492 14.46 15.74 33.53
C ASP A 492 13.25 14.81 33.42
N ALA A 493 13.23 13.89 32.44
CA ALA A 493 12.19 12.88 32.30
C ALA A 493 12.08 12.01 33.56
N MET A 494 13.21 11.55 34.11
CA MET A 494 13.25 10.79 35.36
C MET A 494 12.78 11.61 36.56
N ASN A 495 13.03 12.92 36.59
CA ASN A 495 12.52 13.80 37.65
C ASN A 495 11.01 14.01 37.52
N LEU A 496 10.50 14.17 36.30
CA LEU A 496 9.08 14.30 36.01
C LEU A 496 8.32 13.06 36.46
N MET A 497 8.82 11.87 36.15
CA MET A 497 8.23 10.60 36.59
C MET A 497 8.19 10.42 38.12
N ARG A 498 9.11 11.06 38.86
CA ARG A 498 9.05 11.11 40.33
C ARG A 498 8.02 12.10 40.84
N GLN A 499 7.86 13.23 40.16
CA GLN A 499 6.86 14.26 40.49
C GLN A 499 5.43 13.75 40.24
N TYR A 500 5.23 13.04 39.13
CA TYR A 500 3.96 12.44 38.73
C TYR A 500 3.98 10.93 39.04
N SER A 501 4.19 10.58 40.32
CA SER A 501 4.27 9.19 40.73
C SER A 501 2.95 8.46 40.45
N GLY A 502 3.00 7.40 39.63
CA GLY A 502 1.83 6.64 39.19
C GLY A 502 1.42 6.91 37.74
N SER A 503 1.95 7.95 37.12
CA SER A 503 1.80 8.21 35.68
C SER A 503 2.83 7.41 34.87
N LYS A 504 2.52 7.19 33.59
CA LYS A 504 3.44 6.70 32.56
C LYS A 504 3.98 7.88 31.75
N LEU A 505 5.24 7.81 31.32
CA LEU A 505 5.81 8.87 30.49
C LEU A 505 5.20 8.86 29.09
N VAL A 506 5.18 7.68 28.48
CA VAL A 506 4.62 7.39 27.15
C VAL A 506 3.56 6.29 27.27
N ASP A 507 2.86 6.03 26.18
CA ASP A 507 1.84 4.96 26.10
C ASP A 507 2.41 3.55 26.32
N GLU A 508 1.54 2.54 26.37
CA GLU A 508 1.92 1.15 26.59
C GLU A 508 2.98 0.67 25.60
N VAL A 509 4.15 0.31 26.12
CA VAL A 509 5.28 -0.15 25.32
C VAL A 509 6.22 -0.98 26.18
N ASP A 510 6.67 -2.11 25.63
CA ASP A 510 7.69 -2.95 26.26
C ASP A 510 9.12 -2.46 25.95
N ARG A 511 10.10 -3.03 26.65
CA ARG A 511 11.51 -2.65 26.49
C ARG A 511 12.05 -2.90 25.08
N GLU A 512 11.66 -4.00 24.44
CA GLU A 512 12.17 -4.33 23.11
C GLU A 512 11.61 -3.38 22.05
N THR A 513 10.30 -3.16 22.06
CA THR A 513 9.60 -2.21 21.19
C THR A 513 10.14 -0.79 21.40
N PHE A 514 10.41 -0.37 22.65
CA PHE A 514 11.00 0.94 22.91
C PHE A 514 12.41 1.09 22.31
N MET A 515 13.25 0.06 22.47
CA MET A 515 14.62 0.06 21.96
C MET A 515 14.70 -0.03 20.43
N THR A 516 13.70 -0.63 19.78
CA THR A 516 13.68 -0.83 18.32
C THR A 516 12.93 0.28 17.58
N SER A 517 11.87 0.86 18.16
CA SER A 517 11.01 1.84 17.48
C SER A 517 11.21 3.28 17.97
N TYR A 518 11.62 3.50 19.22
CA TYR A 518 11.78 4.85 19.78
C TYR A 518 13.22 5.31 19.84
N PHE A 519 14.13 4.45 20.33
CA PHE A 519 15.54 4.81 20.46
C PHE A 519 16.22 5.26 19.14
N PRO A 520 15.92 4.68 17.95
CA PRO A 520 16.46 5.20 16.69
C PRO A 520 16.20 6.69 16.43
N LEU A 521 15.13 7.25 17.00
CA LEU A 521 14.70 8.64 16.78
C LEU A 521 15.62 9.66 17.46
N PHE A 522 16.39 9.24 18.46
CA PHE A 522 17.29 10.11 19.21
C PHE A 522 18.65 9.46 19.48
N LEU A 523 18.99 8.39 18.77
CA LEU A 523 20.29 7.71 18.84
C LEU A 523 21.45 8.68 18.57
N GLU A 524 21.25 9.59 17.62
CA GLU A 524 22.22 10.59 17.20
C GLU A 524 22.67 11.52 18.36
N ASP A 525 21.85 11.68 19.41
CA ASP A 525 22.23 12.45 20.61
C ASP A 525 23.43 11.87 21.34
N PHE A 526 23.68 10.57 21.14
CA PHE A 526 24.74 9.84 21.81
C PHE A 526 25.94 9.56 20.89
N ILE A 527 25.91 9.99 19.62
CA ILE A 527 26.95 9.69 18.65
C ILE A 527 27.34 10.94 17.85
N ASP A 528 28.62 11.30 17.93
CA ASP A 528 29.28 12.24 17.03
C ASP A 528 29.92 11.44 15.88
N TYR A 529 29.16 11.25 14.81
CA TYR A 529 29.58 10.49 13.63
C TYR A 529 30.78 11.15 12.91
N GLU A 530 30.85 12.48 12.89
CA GLU A 530 31.97 13.22 12.32
C GLU A 530 33.29 12.93 13.05
N LYS A 531 33.25 12.84 14.38
CA LYS A 531 34.42 12.50 15.19
C LYS A 531 34.60 10.99 15.43
N GLY A 532 33.64 10.16 15.02
CA GLY A 532 33.63 8.71 15.29
C GLY A 532 33.63 8.41 16.80
N LYS A 533 32.86 9.16 17.59
CA LYS A 533 32.81 9.03 19.06
C LYS A 533 31.40 8.96 19.59
N SER A 534 31.19 8.12 20.59
CA SER A 534 29.93 8.01 21.31
C SER A 534 30.03 8.51 22.76
N SER A 535 28.88 8.77 23.38
CA SER A 535 28.74 9.26 24.75
C SER A 535 27.85 8.35 25.61
N PHE A 536 27.82 7.04 25.31
CA PHE A 536 27.00 6.06 26.03
C PHE A 536 27.38 5.88 27.51
N SER A 537 28.51 6.37 27.98
CA SER A 537 28.84 6.43 29.42
C SER A 537 28.39 7.72 30.12
N SER A 538 27.70 8.62 29.41
CA SER A 538 27.20 9.88 29.94
C SER A 538 26.09 9.69 30.99
N PRO A 539 25.89 10.68 31.89
CA PRO A 539 24.75 10.66 32.82
C PRO A 539 23.39 10.58 32.12
N GLU A 540 23.26 11.20 30.93
CA GLU A 540 22.00 11.20 30.19
C GLU A 540 21.65 9.83 29.63
N PHE A 541 22.62 9.11 29.03
CA PHE A 541 22.35 7.74 28.57
C PHE A 541 22.02 6.79 29.72
N LYS A 542 22.64 7.00 30.89
CA LYS A 542 22.29 6.24 32.10
C LYS A 542 20.87 6.51 32.57
N ALA A 543 20.44 7.78 32.56
CA ALA A 543 19.07 8.14 32.89
C ALA A 543 18.06 7.52 31.90
N PHE A 544 18.40 7.50 30.62
CA PHE A 544 17.64 6.80 29.58
C PHE A 544 17.51 5.29 29.88
N LEU A 545 18.61 4.58 30.15
CA LEU A 545 18.56 3.15 30.46
C LEU A 545 17.79 2.84 31.75
N GLU A 546 17.89 3.69 32.78
CA GLU A 546 17.06 3.57 33.98
C GLU A 546 15.58 3.75 33.66
N PHE A 547 15.22 4.69 32.77
CA PHE A 547 13.85 4.82 32.27
C PHE A 547 13.39 3.54 31.55
N VAL A 548 14.15 3.02 30.60
CA VAL A 548 13.80 1.78 29.87
C VAL A 548 13.62 0.61 30.85
N LYS A 549 14.43 0.53 31.90
CA LYS A 549 14.29 -0.50 32.94
C LYS A 549 12.93 -0.44 33.68
N THR A 550 12.28 0.73 33.73
CA THR A 550 10.93 0.87 34.31
C THR A 550 9.82 0.31 33.44
N LEU A 551 10.05 0.16 32.13
CA LEU A 551 9.08 -0.41 31.19
C LEU A 551 8.91 -1.92 31.43
N PRO A 552 7.73 -2.49 31.10
CA PRO A 552 7.52 -3.93 31.13
C PRO A 552 8.50 -4.65 30.20
N ALA A 553 8.90 -5.87 30.60
CA ALA A 553 9.82 -6.67 29.77
C ALA A 553 9.15 -7.14 28.47
N GLU A 554 7.86 -7.47 28.56
CA GLU A 554 6.99 -7.93 27.48
C GLU A 554 5.56 -7.51 27.83
N ILE A 555 4.76 -7.16 26.83
CA ILE A 555 3.33 -6.89 26.98
C ILE A 555 2.55 -8.00 26.29
N ASN A 556 1.61 -8.60 27.00
CA ASN A 556 0.61 -9.46 26.37
C ASN A 556 -0.51 -8.58 25.82
N TRP A 557 -0.49 -8.33 24.51
CA TRP A 557 -1.45 -7.45 23.85
C TRP A 557 -2.88 -8.00 23.89
N GLU A 558 -3.07 -9.32 23.84
CA GLU A 558 -4.39 -9.95 23.93
C GLU A 558 -5.02 -9.68 25.30
N GLU A 559 -4.28 -9.96 26.38
CA GLU A 559 -4.74 -9.67 27.74
C GLU A 559 -4.93 -8.16 27.99
N PHE A 560 -4.06 -7.33 27.40
CA PHE A 560 -4.21 -5.88 27.47
C PHE A 560 -5.52 -5.41 26.85
N TYR A 561 -5.82 -5.81 25.61
CA TYR A 561 -7.04 -5.38 24.91
C TYR A 561 -8.31 -6.00 25.51
N GLU A 562 -8.27 -7.21 26.06
CA GLU A 562 -9.40 -7.80 26.78
C GLU A 562 -9.69 -7.10 28.11
N GLY A 563 -8.65 -6.61 28.79
CA GLY A 563 -8.72 -6.03 30.13
C GLY A 563 -8.88 -4.51 30.18
N ILE A 564 -8.83 -3.83 29.03
CA ILE A 564 -8.81 -2.37 28.97
C ILE A 564 -10.19 -1.75 29.20
N ASP A 565 -10.23 -0.72 30.03
CA ASP A 565 -11.37 0.21 30.08
C ASP A 565 -11.10 1.31 29.04
N TRP A 566 -11.83 1.28 27.92
CA TRP A 566 -11.64 2.21 26.81
C TRP A 566 -11.97 3.66 27.19
N GLU A 567 -12.93 3.92 28.08
CA GLU A 567 -13.23 5.29 28.52
C GLU A 567 -12.07 5.85 29.36
N GLU A 568 -11.50 5.04 30.23
CA GLU A 568 -10.32 5.43 31.02
C GLU A 568 -9.09 5.58 30.12
N TYR A 569 -8.89 4.66 29.18
CA TYR A 569 -7.80 4.72 28.23
C TYR A 569 -7.88 6.00 27.39
N ASP A 570 -9.02 6.33 26.80
CA ASP A 570 -9.18 7.55 25.99
C ASP A 570 -8.98 8.83 26.82
N ALA A 571 -9.36 8.80 28.10
CA ALA A 571 -9.15 9.92 29.02
C ALA A 571 -7.72 9.98 29.62
N ARG A 572 -6.82 9.03 29.32
CA ARG A 572 -5.52 8.88 30.00
C ARG A 572 -4.64 10.12 29.95
N PHE A 573 -4.59 10.78 28.80
CA PHE A 573 -3.80 12.01 28.60
C PHE A 573 -4.42 13.19 29.36
N LYS A 574 -5.74 13.32 29.28
CA LYS A 574 -6.51 14.33 30.02
C LYS A 574 -6.35 14.19 31.53
N ASN A 575 -6.30 12.96 32.04
CA ASN A 575 -6.18 12.64 33.46
C ASN A 575 -4.73 12.56 33.97
N ASN A 576 -3.73 12.87 33.12
CA ASN A 576 -2.29 12.74 33.43
C ASN A 576 -1.87 11.31 33.81
N GLN A 577 -2.61 10.29 33.36
CA GLN A 577 -2.20 8.89 33.53
C GLN A 577 -1.05 8.55 32.57
N THR A 578 -1.09 9.13 31.36
CA THR A 578 0.03 9.16 30.42
C THR A 578 0.38 10.61 30.12
N LEU A 579 1.67 10.97 30.17
CA LEU A 579 2.11 12.35 30.09
C LEU A 579 2.43 12.82 28.67
N LEU A 580 2.90 11.93 27.80
CA LEU A 580 3.30 12.23 26.44
C LEU A 580 2.66 11.30 25.43
N GLN A 581 2.25 11.87 24.31
CA GLN A 581 1.79 11.16 23.12
C GLN A 581 2.84 11.31 22.03
N GLN A 582 3.16 10.22 21.31
CA GLN A 582 3.97 10.32 20.09
C GLN A 582 3.15 11.04 19.02
N VAL A 583 3.79 11.96 18.32
CA VAL A 583 3.18 12.67 17.19
C VAL A 583 4.05 12.49 15.94
N TYR A 584 3.36 12.39 14.82
CA TYR A 584 3.91 12.23 13.49
C TYR A 584 3.44 13.40 12.64
N PHE A 585 4.37 14.17 12.10
CA PHE A 585 4.06 15.26 11.18
C PHE A 585 4.55 14.90 9.78
N SER A 586 3.61 14.64 8.88
CA SER A 586 3.82 14.52 7.43
C SER A 586 3.42 15.78 6.66
N SER A 587 2.74 16.72 7.31
CA SER A 587 2.29 17.99 6.74
C SER A 587 2.18 19.03 7.85
N VAL A 588 1.92 20.29 7.48
CA VAL A 588 1.72 21.35 8.48
C VAL A 588 0.30 21.36 9.05
N ASN A 589 -0.55 20.39 8.70
CA ASN A 589 -1.95 20.34 9.14
C ASN A 589 -2.06 20.49 10.65
N ALA A 590 -3.02 21.29 11.10
CA ALA A 590 -3.16 21.58 12.52
C ALA A 590 -3.63 20.33 13.29
N PRO A 591 -2.85 19.79 14.25
CA PRO A 591 -3.25 18.64 15.05
C PRO A 591 -4.17 19.07 16.21
N ILE A 592 -5.28 19.73 15.87
CA ILE A 592 -6.23 20.29 16.83
C ILE A 592 -6.83 19.24 17.77
N TYR A 593 -6.92 17.99 17.29
CA TYR A 593 -7.40 16.85 18.07
C TYR A 593 -6.60 16.65 19.37
N LEU A 594 -5.31 16.99 19.38
CA LEU A 594 -4.46 16.86 20.57
C LEU A 594 -4.95 17.76 21.72
N ARG A 595 -5.51 18.94 21.41
CA ARG A 595 -6.08 19.82 22.44
C ARG A 595 -7.24 19.15 23.17
N GLU A 596 -8.07 18.42 22.44
CA GLU A 596 -9.17 17.64 23.00
C GLU A 596 -8.64 16.41 23.78
N THR A 597 -7.69 15.67 23.19
CA THR A 597 -7.05 14.50 23.82
C THR A 597 -6.44 14.83 25.19
N PHE A 598 -5.75 15.96 25.29
CA PHE A 598 -5.13 16.40 26.55
C PHE A 598 -6.07 17.25 27.42
N GLY A 599 -7.17 17.77 26.88
CA GLY A 599 -8.10 18.66 27.56
C GLY A 599 -7.56 20.08 27.83
N GLU A 600 -6.43 20.43 27.22
CA GLU A 600 -5.81 21.76 27.22
C GLU A 600 -4.82 21.86 26.05
N ASP A 601 -4.26 23.06 25.85
CA ASP A 601 -3.27 23.32 24.81
C ASP A 601 -2.01 22.46 25.01
N VAL A 602 -1.41 22.02 23.89
CA VAL A 602 -0.24 21.14 23.90
C VAL A 602 1.00 21.82 23.35
N ASN A 603 2.16 21.36 23.82
CA ASN A 603 3.46 21.68 23.26
C ASN A 603 4.08 20.46 22.56
N PHE A 604 4.67 20.69 21.38
CA PHE A 604 5.49 19.72 20.68
C PHE A 604 6.94 19.87 21.17
N ILE A 605 7.36 19.01 22.08
CA ILE A 605 8.62 19.21 22.83
C ILE A 605 9.79 18.37 22.35
N GLY A 606 9.51 17.41 21.45
CA GLY A 606 10.51 16.45 20.98
C GLY A 606 10.98 15.48 22.07
N TYR A 607 11.71 14.45 21.65
CA TYR A 607 12.34 13.51 22.56
C TYR A 607 13.39 14.20 23.45
N PRO A 608 13.69 13.66 24.65
CA PRO A 608 14.66 14.28 25.53
C PRO A 608 16.04 14.43 24.87
N SER A 609 16.47 15.69 24.68
CA SER A 609 17.77 16.06 24.15
C SER A 609 18.33 17.31 24.84
N ALA A 610 19.62 17.27 25.17
CA ALA A 610 20.33 18.36 25.84
C ALA A 610 20.46 19.64 25.00
N ASP A 611 20.43 19.55 23.68
CA ASP A 611 20.50 20.69 22.75
C ASP A 611 19.13 21.29 22.41
N GLY A 612 18.04 20.68 22.88
CA GLY A 612 16.66 21.11 22.58
C GLY A 612 16.14 20.72 21.21
N ASN A 613 16.90 19.99 20.39
CA ASN A 613 16.44 19.52 19.09
C ASN A 613 15.93 18.08 19.18
N GLY A 614 14.84 17.85 19.93
CA GLY A 614 14.28 16.52 20.15
C GLY A 614 13.44 15.97 18.98
N HIS A 615 13.39 16.67 17.85
CA HIS A 615 12.54 16.32 16.71
C HIS A 615 13.36 15.54 15.69
N ALA A 616 12.90 14.34 15.36
CA ALA A 616 13.62 13.44 14.46
C ALA A 616 13.04 13.53 13.05
N ILE A 617 13.90 13.80 12.08
CA ILE A 617 13.61 13.67 10.66
C ILE A 617 13.62 12.18 10.31
N VAL A 618 12.59 11.72 9.61
CA VAL A 618 12.57 10.42 8.94
C VAL A 618 12.42 10.69 7.46
N PHE A 619 13.34 10.20 6.66
CA PHE A 619 13.21 10.21 5.21
C PHE A 619 12.29 9.08 4.77
N ASP A 620 11.42 9.34 3.80
CA ASP A 620 10.54 8.31 3.25
C ASP A 620 11.28 7.55 2.15
N THR A 621 11.23 8.05 0.91
CA THR A 621 11.98 7.50 -0.22
C THR A 621 13.27 8.28 -0.41
N GLU A 622 14.42 7.60 -0.35
CA GLU A 622 15.74 8.21 -0.49
C GLU A 622 16.54 7.57 -1.63
N PHE A 623 17.11 8.40 -2.52
CA PHE A 623 17.87 7.92 -3.66
C PHE A 623 19.34 8.30 -3.61
N ALA A 624 20.20 7.33 -3.93
CA ALA A 624 21.60 7.55 -4.28
C ALA A 624 21.85 7.20 -5.75
N ILE A 625 22.83 7.87 -6.36
CA ILE A 625 23.28 7.59 -7.73
C ILE A 625 24.65 6.92 -7.66
N ALA A 626 24.87 5.85 -8.41
CA ALA A 626 26.17 5.20 -8.44
C ALA A 626 27.25 6.09 -9.06
N ASN A 627 28.38 6.25 -8.37
CA ASN A 627 29.50 7.10 -8.78
C ASN A 627 30.08 6.70 -10.15
N LYS A 628 30.07 5.39 -10.42
CA LYS A 628 30.60 4.78 -11.66
C LYS A 628 29.54 4.57 -12.75
N SER A 629 28.29 4.97 -12.50
CA SER A 629 27.25 4.89 -13.54
C SER A 629 27.67 5.76 -14.74
N VAL A 630 27.41 5.23 -15.93
CA VAL A 630 27.53 5.95 -17.20
C VAL A 630 26.30 6.84 -17.47
N TYR A 631 25.23 6.65 -16.70
CA TYR A 631 23.95 7.34 -16.80
C TYR A 631 23.70 8.33 -15.66
N LYS A 632 24.76 8.81 -14.98
CA LYS A 632 24.62 9.73 -13.83
C LYS A 632 23.73 10.94 -14.13
N GLN A 633 23.89 11.54 -15.31
CA GLN A 633 23.07 12.70 -15.67
C GLN A 633 21.60 12.34 -15.81
N GLN A 634 21.29 11.19 -16.43
CA GLN A 634 19.91 10.75 -16.61
C GLN A 634 19.27 10.28 -15.30
N ALA A 635 20.05 9.66 -14.43
CA ALA A 635 19.64 9.35 -13.05
C ALA A 635 19.36 10.63 -12.26
N TRP A 636 20.15 11.69 -12.46
CA TRP A 636 19.85 13.00 -11.88
C TRP A 636 18.63 13.66 -12.50
N ASP A 637 18.40 13.50 -13.81
CA ASP A 637 17.18 13.98 -14.46
C ASP A 637 15.92 13.31 -13.89
N PHE A 638 16.00 12.03 -13.51
CA PHE A 638 14.94 11.34 -12.75
C PHE A 638 14.69 11.98 -11.39
N LEU A 639 15.73 12.25 -10.59
CA LEU A 639 15.60 12.94 -9.30
C LEU A 639 15.02 14.36 -9.47
N LYS A 640 15.43 15.10 -10.51
CA LYS A 640 14.90 16.44 -10.79
C LYS A 640 13.40 16.44 -11.06
N MET A 641 12.90 15.44 -11.78
CA MET A 641 11.47 15.29 -12.05
C MET A 641 10.65 15.24 -10.74
N VAL A 642 11.11 14.46 -9.76
CA VAL A 642 10.41 14.31 -8.47
C VAL A 642 10.56 15.52 -7.54
N PHE A 643 11.50 16.42 -7.82
CA PHE A 643 11.70 17.68 -7.09
C PHE A 643 10.97 18.87 -7.71
N GLU A 644 10.30 18.71 -8.86
CA GLU A 644 9.46 19.78 -9.41
C GLU A 644 8.31 20.12 -8.47
N GLU A 645 7.95 21.40 -8.38
CA GLU A 645 6.91 21.87 -7.43
C GLU A 645 5.60 21.11 -7.63
N ASP A 646 5.13 20.96 -8.87
CA ASP A 646 3.90 20.23 -9.16
C ASP A 646 3.98 18.76 -8.73
N TYR A 647 5.15 18.13 -8.84
CA TYR A 647 5.34 16.75 -8.37
C TYR A 647 5.33 16.66 -6.84
N GLN A 648 6.05 17.57 -6.19
CA GLN A 648 6.14 17.68 -4.72
C GLN A 648 4.81 18.07 -4.06
N MET A 649 3.93 18.77 -4.77
CA MET A 649 2.61 19.17 -4.24
C MET A 649 1.56 18.08 -4.44
N ASN A 650 1.55 17.40 -5.59
CA ASN A 650 0.43 16.52 -5.96
C ASN A 650 0.73 15.03 -5.75
N TYR A 651 2.00 14.63 -5.68
CA TYR A 651 2.40 13.21 -5.68
C TYR A 651 3.30 12.82 -4.51
N VAL A 652 3.45 13.71 -3.53
CA VAL A 652 4.22 13.47 -2.30
C VAL A 652 3.27 13.60 -1.11
N TRP A 653 3.23 12.56 -0.26
CA TRP A 653 2.31 12.46 0.88
C TRP A 653 2.86 13.04 2.19
N SER A 654 4.17 13.25 2.26
CA SER A 654 4.85 13.84 3.43
C SER A 654 5.39 15.25 3.12
N PHE A 655 6.23 15.83 3.99
CA PHE A 655 6.75 17.16 3.74
C PHE A 655 7.60 17.17 2.47
N PRO A 656 7.36 18.16 1.59
CA PRO A 656 8.20 18.34 0.42
C PRO A 656 9.58 18.86 0.84
N VAL A 657 10.62 18.44 0.11
CA VAL A 657 12.02 18.81 0.38
C VAL A 657 12.41 20.15 -0.23
N THR A 658 11.61 20.68 -1.16
CA THR A 658 11.87 21.97 -1.79
C THR A 658 11.19 23.11 -1.03
N LYS A 659 11.87 24.26 -0.91
CA LYS A 659 11.34 25.45 -0.21
C LYS A 659 10.03 25.94 -0.82
N SER A 660 9.92 25.90 -2.15
CA SER A 660 8.76 26.40 -2.88
C SER A 660 7.50 25.57 -2.59
N ALA A 661 7.59 24.25 -2.74
CA ALA A 661 6.47 23.36 -2.43
C ALA A 661 6.13 23.36 -0.94
N PHE A 662 7.12 23.42 -0.04
CA PHE A 662 6.87 23.51 1.39
C PHE A 662 6.09 24.78 1.76
N GLU A 663 6.50 25.94 1.26
CA GLU A 663 5.80 27.19 1.51
C GLU A 663 4.40 27.18 0.90
N LYS A 664 4.24 26.65 -0.31
CA LYS A 664 2.92 26.53 -0.96
C LYS A 664 1.96 25.64 -0.18
N SER A 665 2.40 24.45 0.22
CA SER A 665 1.62 23.53 1.08
C SER A 665 1.22 24.20 2.40
N LYS A 666 2.11 24.99 3.00
CA LYS A 666 1.79 25.78 4.19
C LYS A 666 0.72 26.84 3.93
N GLN A 667 0.80 27.57 2.82
CA GLN A 667 -0.20 28.59 2.49
C GLN A 667 -1.58 27.98 2.18
N GLU A 668 -1.62 26.82 1.51
CA GLU A 668 -2.86 26.09 1.24
C GLU A 668 -3.55 25.67 2.55
N GLU A 669 -2.80 25.13 3.51
CA GLU A 669 -3.35 24.76 4.83
C GLU A 669 -3.81 25.99 5.63
N ILE A 670 -3.08 27.11 5.58
CA ILE A 670 -3.52 28.38 6.21
C ILE A 670 -4.83 28.87 5.59
N GLY A 671 -4.97 28.80 4.26
CA GLY A 671 -6.20 29.14 3.55
C GLY A 671 -7.36 28.26 4.00
N TYR A 672 -7.13 26.95 4.07
CA TYR A 672 -8.10 25.96 4.54
C TYR A 672 -8.60 26.27 5.96
N VAL A 673 -7.68 26.52 6.90
CA VAL A 673 -8.04 26.86 8.29
C VAL A 673 -8.85 28.15 8.40
N LYS A 674 -8.66 29.10 7.47
CA LYS A 674 -9.42 30.36 7.42
C LYS A 674 -10.77 30.25 6.71
N GLY A 675 -11.12 29.07 6.19
CA GLY A 675 -12.32 28.88 5.38
C GLY A 675 -12.25 29.62 4.03
N GLU A 676 -11.04 29.86 3.52
CA GLU A 676 -10.85 30.29 2.15
C GLU A 676 -11.14 29.08 1.25
N ASN A 677 -11.85 29.26 0.12
CA ASN A 677 -12.04 28.19 -0.85
C ASN A 677 -10.66 27.79 -1.40
N VAL A 678 -10.11 26.72 -0.82
CA VAL A 678 -8.94 26.05 -1.37
C VAL A 678 -9.49 25.14 -2.46
N ASP A 679 -9.19 25.48 -3.71
CA ASP A 679 -9.47 24.63 -4.87
C ASP A 679 -8.57 23.40 -4.76
N TYR A 680 -9.12 22.32 -4.21
CA TYR A 680 -8.43 21.04 -4.07
C TYR A 680 -8.47 20.20 -5.36
N GLY A 681 -9.05 20.72 -6.46
CA GLY A 681 -9.24 19.97 -7.69
C GLY A 681 -10.31 18.87 -7.60
N ILE A 682 -11.07 18.81 -6.51
CA ILE A 682 -12.14 17.84 -6.29
C ILE A 682 -13.38 18.35 -7.02
N ALA A 683 -13.97 17.54 -7.89
CA ALA A 683 -15.27 17.83 -8.48
C ALA A 683 -16.34 17.89 -7.38
N ASP A 684 -17.17 18.93 -7.38
CA ASP A 684 -18.14 19.31 -6.33
C ASP A 684 -19.19 18.22 -5.95
N ASP A 685 -19.17 17.02 -6.54
CA ASP A 685 -20.31 16.09 -6.57
C ASP A 685 -20.16 14.77 -5.78
N ASP A 686 -19.04 14.48 -5.10
CA ASP A 686 -18.84 13.18 -4.42
C ASP A 686 -18.95 13.23 -2.87
N ILE A 687 -20.16 12.98 -2.36
CA ILE A 687 -20.51 12.88 -0.92
C ILE A 687 -19.76 11.73 -0.21
N PHE A 688 -19.27 10.73 -0.94
CA PHE A 688 -18.51 9.61 -0.36
C PHE A 688 -17.11 10.01 0.12
N ILE A 689 -16.52 11.04 -0.50
CA ILE A 689 -15.19 11.55 -0.13
C ILE A 689 -15.22 12.28 1.22
N GLU A 690 -16.34 12.90 1.59
CA GLU A 690 -16.48 13.59 2.89
C GLU A 690 -16.23 12.65 4.08
N LYS A 691 -16.62 11.38 3.95
CA LYS A 691 -16.53 10.39 5.03
C LYS A 691 -15.13 9.79 5.16
N GLU A 692 -14.42 9.55 4.05
CA GLU A 692 -13.02 9.10 4.09
C GLU A 692 -12.04 10.26 4.36
N LEU A 693 -12.30 11.46 3.84
CA LEU A 693 -11.53 12.66 4.21
C LEU A 693 -11.72 13.02 5.68
N SER A 694 -12.89 12.79 6.28
CA SER A 694 -13.10 13.00 7.73
C SER A 694 -12.15 12.17 8.61
N MET A 695 -11.54 11.10 8.06
CA MET A 695 -10.53 10.29 8.72
C MET A 695 -9.08 10.76 8.45
N ILE A 696 -8.83 11.57 7.42
CA ILE A 696 -7.48 11.98 6.96
C ILE A 696 -7.20 13.47 7.19
N LYS A 697 -8.24 14.31 7.15
CA LYS A 697 -8.22 15.70 7.62
C LYS A 697 -9.49 15.87 8.44
N PRO A 698 -9.42 16.09 9.78
CA PRO A 698 -10.63 16.45 10.48
C PRO A 698 -11.18 17.67 9.78
N VAL A 699 -12.37 17.53 9.17
CA VAL A 699 -13.18 18.67 8.76
C VAL A 699 -13.14 19.57 9.96
N LEU A 700 -12.49 20.74 9.84
CA LEU A 700 -12.67 21.77 10.86
C LEU A 700 -14.18 21.91 10.94
N PRO A 701 -14.81 21.61 12.09
CA PRO A 701 -16.25 21.64 12.18
C PRO A 701 -16.70 22.97 11.58
N GLU A 702 -17.85 23.03 10.90
CA GLU A 702 -18.48 24.29 10.41
C GLU A 702 -18.70 25.36 11.51
N TRP A 703 -18.19 25.09 12.72
CA TRP A 703 -18.29 25.76 14.00
C TRP A 703 -16.93 26.16 14.59
N THR A 704 -15.84 26.27 13.81
CA THR A 704 -14.58 26.82 14.35
C THR A 704 -14.79 28.26 14.79
N ASN A 705 -14.71 28.48 16.10
CA ASN A 705 -14.68 29.84 16.63
C ASN A 705 -13.30 30.47 16.41
N GLU A 706 -13.19 31.78 16.66
CA GLU A 706 -11.95 32.55 16.47
C GLU A 706 -10.76 31.95 17.26
N ASP A 707 -11.00 31.42 18.46
CA ASP A 707 -10.00 30.77 19.32
C ASP A 707 -9.44 29.47 18.71
N GLN A 708 -10.31 28.61 18.15
CA GLN A 708 -9.88 27.39 17.48
C GLN A 708 -9.09 27.69 16.21
N THR A 709 -9.48 28.73 15.47
CA THR A 709 -8.77 29.19 14.26
C THR A 709 -7.39 29.73 14.63
N GLU A 710 -7.28 30.57 15.66
CA GLU A 710 -6.01 31.11 16.15
C GLU A 710 -5.07 29.99 16.62
N TYR A 711 -5.57 29.05 17.43
CA TYR A 711 -4.81 27.89 17.88
C TYR A 711 -4.32 27.01 16.72
N ALA A 712 -5.16 26.78 15.70
CA ALA A 712 -4.79 26.00 14.52
C ALA A 712 -3.66 26.69 13.73
N LEU A 713 -3.74 28.01 13.52
CA LEU A 713 -2.68 28.79 12.87
C LEU A 713 -1.36 28.75 13.67
N GLU A 714 -1.42 28.86 14.99
CA GLU A 714 -0.24 28.70 15.85
C GLU A 714 0.35 27.29 15.77
N CYS A 715 -0.48 26.25 15.65
CA CYS A 715 0.01 24.89 15.42
C CYS A 715 0.72 24.76 14.08
N ILE A 716 0.14 25.27 12.99
CA ILE A 716 0.73 25.26 11.65
C ILE A 716 2.12 25.90 11.70
N GLU A 717 2.25 27.07 12.31
CA GLU A 717 3.55 27.76 12.44
C GLU A 717 4.56 26.96 13.27
N ARG A 718 4.13 26.35 14.39
CA ARG A 718 5.00 25.51 15.22
C ARG A 718 5.48 24.27 14.46
N VAL A 719 4.58 23.56 13.77
CA VAL A 719 4.93 22.39 12.97
C VAL A 719 5.85 22.78 11.80
N ALA A 720 5.55 23.88 11.11
CA ALA A 720 6.39 24.38 10.02
C ALA A 720 7.81 24.73 10.51
N ASN A 721 7.92 25.40 11.66
CA ASN A 721 9.21 25.71 12.27
C ASN A 721 9.97 24.43 12.65
N ILE A 722 9.29 23.44 13.25
CA ILE A 722 9.91 22.14 13.57
C ILE A 722 10.43 21.46 12.31
N ALA A 723 9.62 21.36 11.26
CA ALA A 723 9.99 20.69 10.00
C ALA A 723 11.17 21.37 9.28
N THR A 724 11.37 22.68 9.45
CA THR A 724 12.44 23.45 8.81
C THR A 724 13.67 23.68 9.68
N THR A 725 13.64 23.26 10.95
CA THR A 725 14.76 23.45 11.90
C THR A 725 15.24 22.16 12.56
N ALA A 726 14.47 21.06 12.50
CA ALA A 726 14.93 19.75 12.93
C ALA A 726 16.20 19.36 12.16
N THR A 727 17.17 18.75 12.83
CA THR A 727 18.47 18.37 12.23
C THR A 727 18.88 16.93 12.48
N LYS A 728 18.14 16.20 13.31
CA LYS A 728 18.49 14.81 13.68
C LYS A 728 17.79 13.85 12.77
N VAL A 729 18.51 12.87 12.25
CA VAL A 729 17.96 11.87 11.33
C VAL A 729 17.78 10.57 12.08
N ALA A 730 16.56 10.02 12.03
CA ALA A 730 16.27 8.71 12.59
C ALA A 730 17.00 7.62 11.79
N ARG A 731 17.68 6.71 12.48
CA ARG A 731 18.42 5.59 11.86
C ARG A 731 17.93 4.25 12.41
N PHE A 732 16.83 3.75 11.86
CA PHE A 732 16.18 2.52 12.32
C PHE A 732 17.05 1.27 12.10
N ASN A 733 17.85 1.26 11.04
CA ASN A 733 18.70 0.12 10.66
C ASN A 733 20.18 0.34 11.01
N ASP A 734 20.48 1.13 12.04
CA ASP A 734 21.85 1.35 12.49
C ASP A 734 22.37 0.14 13.31
N PRO A 735 23.47 -0.51 12.91
CA PRO A 735 24.05 -1.64 13.65
C PRO A 735 24.45 -1.31 15.10
N VAL A 736 24.58 -0.03 15.46
CA VAL A 736 24.80 0.39 16.85
C VAL A 736 23.65 -0.02 17.77
N ILE A 737 22.41 -0.06 17.27
CA ILE A 737 21.24 -0.47 18.04
C ILE A 737 21.39 -1.92 18.51
N ASP A 738 21.83 -2.83 17.62
CA ASP A 738 22.04 -4.24 17.96
C ASP A 738 23.18 -4.43 18.97
N ILE A 739 24.26 -3.65 18.83
CA ILE A 739 25.35 -3.63 19.81
C ILE A 739 24.81 -3.26 21.20
N ILE A 740 23.93 -2.25 21.28
CA ILE A 740 23.34 -1.78 22.52
C ILE A 740 22.37 -2.83 23.09
N LYS A 741 21.42 -3.32 22.27
CA LYS A 741 20.45 -4.37 22.65
C LYS A 741 21.17 -5.58 23.24
N GLY A 742 22.28 -6.02 22.64
CA GLY A 742 23.07 -7.15 23.11
C GLY A 742 23.74 -6.97 24.48
N GLU A 743 23.92 -5.73 24.97
CA GLU A 743 24.56 -5.46 26.26
C GLU A 743 23.58 -5.08 27.37
N VAL A 744 22.42 -4.50 27.03
CA VAL A 744 21.46 -3.97 28.03
C VAL A 744 20.65 -5.06 28.74
N SER A 745 20.45 -6.24 28.14
CA SER A 745 19.65 -7.32 28.76
C SER A 745 20.19 -7.73 30.13
N ALA A 746 21.52 -7.82 30.30
CA ALA A 746 22.14 -8.16 31.57
C ALA A 746 21.96 -7.06 32.64
N PHE A 747 21.82 -5.80 32.24
CA PHE A 747 21.51 -4.69 33.15
C PHE A 747 20.05 -4.72 33.61
N PHE A 748 19.12 -5.02 32.69
CA PHE A 748 17.70 -5.17 33.03
C PHE A 748 17.46 -6.33 34.00
N ASP A 749 18.18 -7.44 33.81
CA ASP A 749 18.21 -8.59 34.74
C ASP A 749 18.98 -8.34 36.05
N SER A 750 19.54 -7.14 36.23
CA SER A 750 20.37 -6.77 37.39
C SER A 750 21.61 -7.66 37.59
N LYS A 751 22.12 -8.27 36.51
CA LYS A 751 23.35 -9.08 36.47
C LYS A 751 24.61 -8.23 36.27
N LYS A 752 24.48 -7.04 35.65
CA LYS A 752 25.54 -6.03 35.49
C LYS A 752 25.10 -4.69 36.08
N SER A 753 26.07 -3.90 36.54
CA SER A 753 25.80 -2.50 36.95
C SER A 753 25.63 -1.61 35.72
N ILE A 754 24.89 -0.50 35.86
CA ILE A 754 24.70 0.46 34.77
C ILE A 754 26.04 1.05 34.26
N ASP A 755 26.97 1.33 35.17
CA ASP A 755 28.30 1.86 34.84
C ASP A 755 29.13 0.86 34.03
N GLU A 756 29.04 -0.43 34.34
CA GLU A 756 29.74 -1.47 33.61
C GLU A 756 29.13 -1.66 32.21
N THR A 757 27.80 -1.75 32.13
CA THR A 757 27.07 -1.90 30.86
C THR A 757 27.35 -0.74 29.91
N CYS A 758 27.23 0.51 30.39
CA CYS A 758 27.48 1.70 29.58
C CYS A 758 28.92 1.78 29.05
N LYS A 759 29.91 1.38 29.86
CA LYS A 759 31.32 1.35 29.42
C LYS A 759 31.57 0.32 28.33
N ILE A 760 30.93 -0.86 28.42
CA ILE A 760 31.05 -1.89 27.39
C ILE A 760 30.41 -1.40 26.09
N ILE A 761 29.20 -0.83 26.17
CA ILE A 761 28.51 -0.23 25.02
C ILE A 761 29.39 0.83 24.35
N GLU A 762 29.84 1.84 25.10
CA GLU A 762 30.67 2.92 24.56
C GLU A 762 31.95 2.38 23.91
N SER A 763 32.60 1.39 24.52
CA SER A 763 33.79 0.75 23.95
C SER A 763 33.50 0.02 22.65
N ARG A 764 32.40 -0.75 22.57
CA ARG A 764 32.04 -1.53 21.37
C ARG A 764 31.59 -0.62 20.23
N VAL A 765 30.80 0.41 20.53
CA VAL A 765 30.34 1.37 19.52
C VAL A 765 31.50 2.22 19.00
N ASN A 766 32.38 2.74 19.87
CA ASN A 766 33.55 3.49 19.40
C ASN A 766 34.47 2.64 18.51
N LEU A 767 34.59 1.34 18.78
CA LEU A 767 35.34 0.43 17.92
C LEU A 767 34.65 0.28 16.56
N TYR A 768 33.33 0.06 16.54
CA TYR A 768 32.54 -0.04 15.30
C TYR A 768 32.66 1.23 14.45
N LEU A 769 32.50 2.41 15.05
CA LEU A 769 32.63 3.70 14.37
C LEU A 769 34.03 3.87 13.77
N ALA A 770 35.09 3.50 14.50
CA ALA A 770 36.46 3.60 14.01
C ALA A 770 36.79 2.65 12.84
N GLU A 771 36.06 1.54 12.71
CA GLU A 771 36.27 0.57 11.63
C GLU A 771 35.48 0.91 10.35
N ASN A 772 34.36 1.64 10.47
CA ASN A 772 33.41 1.83 9.38
C ASN A 772 33.27 3.28 8.89
N MET A 773 33.68 4.27 9.69
CA MET A 773 33.66 5.69 9.32
C MET A 773 35.06 6.21 9.06
#